data_AF-A0A940C443-F1
#
_entry.id   AF-A0A940C443-F1
#
_cell.length_a   1.000
_cell.length_b   1.000
_cell.length_c   1.000
_cell.angle_alpha   90.00
_cell.angle_beta   90.00
_cell.angle_gamma   90.00
#
_symmetry.space_group_name_H-M   'P 1'
#
loop_
_entity.id
_entity.type
_entity.pdbx_description
1 polymer ?
#
loop_
_entity_poly.entity_id
_entity_poly.type
_entity_poly.pdbx_seq_one_letter_code
_entity_poly.pdbx_strand_id
1 'polypeptide(L)'
;METNNVMNMLTEVSQRIREMREITGFSVEEMAKKTELDVETYLKYENGLTDLPFTFIHKCSLAFGIELTELLEGSSARLSSYTVTRAGRGIETAHEDGIDIRNLAPMFKGKLAEPYFVTYDYVPKQQTEPIHTTTHSGQEFDLILRGHLKVQVGGHTEILAEGDSIYYNSSTPHGMIAIDGAPCQFLAVVISGDDSADESRIAKTIKAAGHTDGLIAERFIRTEEDENGALTAIRFVDEEKFNFAFDVVDALAEKKPDAPAMLHLDHNKVERRFTFADIRRASAQCANYFTSLGIKKGDRVMLILKRHYQFWFAILGLHKLGAIAIPATNLLKEHDLTYRFDAAGVSAIICADDDGLCHEVDLAAAQCPQVKLKLVTGDEPREGWHMFDREFKLFSGKYERTAETPCGHDPMLIFFSSGTTGYPKMAQHAYTYPLGHFITAKYWHCVQVGKLHFTISDTGWGKALWGKLYGQWLCEGCVFTYDFDRFNAADILPLFKKYGVTTFCAPPTMYRMMIKEDLSKYDLSSVQKATTAGEALNPEVFRQIEAMTGLEVMEGFGQTETTLTIGNLTGSTYKLGSMGKPVPAYDIDLVDADGNPVPIGETGEVVVRTDKGVPCGLFLGYYRDEERTKEAWHDGMYHTGDQAWKDEDGFYW
;
A
#
# COMPACT_ATOMS: atom_id res chain seq x y z
N MET A 1 -28.79 47.21 -24.17
CA MET A 1 -28.94 46.08 -23.23
C MET A 1 -27.76 45.11 -23.30
N GLU A 2 -26.99 45.06 -24.39
CA GLU A 2 -25.81 44.18 -24.51
C GLU A 2 -24.59 44.63 -23.68
N THR A 3 -24.35 45.93 -23.53
CA THR A 3 -23.21 46.46 -22.75
C THR A 3 -23.29 46.17 -21.25
N ASN A 4 -24.50 45.98 -20.69
CA ASN A 4 -24.67 45.65 -19.26
C ASN A 4 -24.39 44.18 -18.94
N ASN A 5 -24.42 43.28 -19.93
CA ASN A 5 -24.24 41.84 -19.68
C ASN A 5 -22.77 41.42 -19.71
N VAL A 6 -21.96 42.05 -20.57
CA VAL A 6 -20.50 41.81 -20.65
C VAL A 6 -19.79 42.38 -19.42
N MET A 7 -20.18 43.58 -18.97
CA MET A 7 -19.61 44.20 -17.77
C MET A 7 -19.90 43.39 -16.49
N ASN A 8 -21.05 42.70 -16.41
CA ASN A 8 -21.39 41.83 -15.29
C ASN A 8 -20.52 40.55 -15.26
N MET A 9 -20.29 39.92 -16.41
CA MET A 9 -19.50 38.69 -16.51
C MET A 9 -18.02 38.91 -16.14
N LEU A 10 -17.45 40.04 -16.59
CA LEU A 10 -16.07 40.42 -16.30
C LEU A 10 -15.87 40.74 -14.80
N THR A 11 -16.89 41.34 -14.18
CA THR A 11 -16.92 41.61 -12.74
C THR A 11 -17.02 40.31 -11.93
N GLU A 12 -17.83 39.34 -12.38
CA GLU A 12 -17.97 38.04 -11.72
C GLU A 12 -16.67 37.22 -11.76
N VAL A 13 -15.97 37.17 -12.90
CA VAL A 13 -14.67 36.47 -13.01
C VAL A 13 -13.61 37.14 -12.15
N SER A 14 -13.54 38.48 -12.16
CA SER A 14 -12.61 39.25 -11.33
C SER A 14 -12.88 39.04 -9.84
N GLN A 15 -14.16 38.97 -9.45
CA GLN A 15 -14.57 38.66 -8.09
C GLN A 15 -14.18 37.24 -7.68
N ARG A 16 -14.39 36.23 -8.54
CA ARG A 16 -13.93 34.85 -8.27
C ARG A 16 -12.42 34.75 -8.14
N ILE A 17 -11.66 35.47 -8.96
CA ILE A 17 -10.19 35.53 -8.84
C ILE A 17 -9.78 36.09 -7.47
N ARG A 18 -10.46 37.16 -7.01
CA ARG A 18 -10.21 37.74 -5.69
C ARG A 18 -10.58 36.79 -4.56
N GLU A 19 -11.76 36.18 -4.62
CA GLU A 19 -12.22 35.22 -3.62
C GLU A 19 -11.27 34.02 -3.54
N MET A 20 -10.83 33.48 -4.68
CA MET A 20 -9.86 32.39 -4.73
C MET A 20 -8.50 32.81 -4.18
N ARG A 21 -8.03 34.03 -4.44
CA ARG A 21 -6.80 34.56 -3.82
C ARG A 21 -6.93 34.62 -2.29
N GLU A 22 -8.06 35.09 -1.78
CA GLU A 22 -8.33 35.15 -0.34
C GLU A 22 -8.42 33.76 0.31
N ILE A 23 -9.08 32.80 -0.36
CA ILE A 23 -9.21 31.41 0.09
C ILE A 23 -7.86 30.70 0.12
N THR A 24 -7.04 30.89 -0.92
CA THR A 24 -5.71 30.28 -1.04
C THR A 24 -4.64 30.99 -0.18
N GLY A 25 -4.97 32.16 0.36
CA GLY A 25 -4.09 32.92 1.26
C GLY A 25 -2.95 33.66 0.56
N PHE A 26 -3.00 33.82 -0.77
CA PHE A 26 -1.96 34.55 -1.49
C PHE A 26 -2.08 36.07 -1.28
N SER A 27 -0.93 36.71 -1.06
CA SER A 27 -0.81 38.16 -1.14
C SER A 27 -0.94 38.66 -2.59
N VAL A 28 -1.25 39.95 -2.76
CA VAL A 28 -1.33 40.58 -4.09
C VAL A 28 0.04 40.52 -4.78
N GLU A 29 1.12 40.67 -4.02
CA GLU A 29 2.49 40.61 -4.51
C GLU A 29 2.87 39.20 -5.01
N GLU A 30 2.42 38.16 -4.32
CA GLU A 30 2.63 36.77 -4.75
C GLU A 30 1.86 36.45 -6.01
N MET A 31 0.61 36.92 -6.13
CA MET A 31 -0.18 36.69 -7.33
C MET A 31 0.31 37.50 -8.53
N ALA A 32 0.76 38.73 -8.33
CA ALA A 32 1.44 39.50 -9.38
C ALA A 32 2.67 38.74 -9.89
N LYS A 33 3.48 38.18 -8.99
CA LYS A 33 4.63 37.35 -9.37
C LYS A 33 4.23 36.07 -10.12
N LYS A 34 3.20 35.35 -9.65
CA LYS A 34 2.71 34.11 -10.27
C LYS A 34 2.04 34.34 -11.63
N THR A 35 1.45 35.52 -11.84
CA THR A 35 0.88 35.93 -13.12
C THR A 35 1.90 36.61 -14.04
N GLU A 36 3.13 36.82 -13.56
CA GLU A 36 4.21 37.55 -14.24
C GLU A 36 3.84 38.99 -14.61
N LEU A 37 3.06 39.62 -13.74
CA LEU A 37 2.64 41.01 -13.86
C LEU A 37 3.28 41.85 -12.76
N ASP A 38 3.40 43.15 -12.99
CA ASP A 38 3.60 44.07 -11.88
C ASP A 38 2.32 44.19 -11.04
N VAL A 39 2.48 44.60 -9.78
CA VAL A 39 1.38 44.68 -8.80
C VAL A 39 0.26 45.61 -9.27
N GLU A 40 0.59 46.70 -9.98
CA GLU A 40 -0.39 47.66 -10.45
C GLU A 40 -1.26 47.06 -11.56
N THR A 41 -0.64 46.34 -12.49
CA THR A 41 -1.34 45.64 -13.58
C THR A 41 -2.19 44.48 -13.05
N TYR A 42 -1.66 43.70 -12.10
CA TYR A 42 -2.43 42.64 -11.45
C TYR A 42 -3.70 43.18 -10.77
N LEU A 43 -3.58 44.29 -10.02
CA LEU A 43 -4.71 44.90 -9.34
C LEU A 43 -5.75 45.44 -10.32
N LYS A 44 -5.36 45.95 -11.50
CA LYS A 44 -6.33 46.39 -12.53
C LYS A 44 -7.18 45.22 -13.01
N TYR A 45 -6.57 44.04 -13.21
CA TYR A 45 -7.29 42.83 -13.61
C TYR A 45 -8.16 42.27 -12.48
N GLU A 46 -7.63 42.11 -11.25
CA GLU A 46 -8.42 41.60 -10.11
C GLU A 46 -9.59 42.53 -9.72
N ASN A 47 -9.50 43.82 -10.03
CA ASN A 47 -10.60 44.77 -9.81
C ASN A 47 -11.58 44.86 -10.99
N GLY A 48 -11.37 44.12 -12.07
CA GLY A 48 -12.22 44.17 -13.27
C GLY A 48 -12.22 45.54 -13.95
N LEU A 49 -11.13 46.30 -13.83
CA LEU A 49 -11.02 47.66 -14.39
C LEU A 49 -10.63 47.67 -15.87
N THR A 50 -10.17 46.52 -16.40
CA THR A 50 -9.79 46.29 -17.80
C THR A 50 -10.10 44.84 -18.17
N ASP A 51 -10.23 44.55 -19.47
CA ASP A 51 -10.42 43.18 -19.95
C ASP A 51 -9.30 42.24 -19.48
N LEU A 52 -9.66 40.99 -19.22
CA LEU A 52 -8.77 39.96 -18.67
C LEU A 52 -8.14 39.15 -19.82
N PRO A 53 -6.82 39.24 -20.05
CA PRO A 53 -6.16 38.38 -21.03
C PRO A 53 -6.33 36.90 -20.69
N PHE A 54 -6.52 36.03 -21.68
CA PHE A 54 -6.57 34.57 -21.45
C PHE A 54 -5.36 34.08 -20.67
N THR A 55 -4.17 34.56 -21.02
CA THR A 55 -2.91 34.25 -20.33
C THR A 55 -2.95 34.63 -18.85
N PHE A 56 -3.63 35.72 -18.49
CA PHE A 56 -3.83 36.12 -17.09
C PHE A 56 -4.79 35.16 -16.37
N ILE A 57 -5.96 34.86 -16.95
CA ILE A 57 -6.95 33.96 -16.34
C ILE A 57 -6.38 32.54 -16.21
N HIS A 58 -5.65 32.07 -17.22
CA HIS A 58 -4.95 30.79 -17.22
C HIS A 58 -3.86 30.73 -16.14
N LYS A 59 -3.05 31.78 -15.99
CA LYS A 59 -2.07 31.85 -14.89
C LYS A 59 -2.72 31.91 -13.52
N CYS A 60 -3.88 32.56 -13.38
CA CYS A 60 -4.68 32.50 -12.14
C CYS A 60 -5.21 31.09 -11.87
N SER A 61 -5.74 30.40 -12.88
CA SER A 61 -6.16 28.99 -12.82
C SER A 61 -5.03 28.08 -12.37
N LEU A 62 -3.83 28.21 -12.96
CA LEU A 62 -2.63 27.50 -12.55
C LEU A 62 -2.19 27.85 -11.11
N ALA A 63 -2.25 29.13 -10.75
CA ALA A 63 -1.88 29.58 -9.41
C ALA A 63 -2.81 29.02 -8.32
N PHE A 64 -4.10 28.88 -8.61
CA PHE A 64 -5.13 28.39 -7.69
C PHE A 64 -5.34 26.88 -7.75
N GLY A 65 -4.86 26.20 -8.79
CA GLY A 65 -5.05 24.76 -8.99
C GLY A 65 -6.49 24.36 -9.33
N ILE A 66 -7.22 25.20 -10.07
CA ILE A 66 -8.61 24.96 -10.50
C ILE A 66 -8.74 25.05 -12.02
N GLU A 67 -9.73 24.37 -12.60
CA GLU A 67 -9.95 24.42 -14.05
C GLU A 67 -10.33 25.83 -14.51
N LEU A 68 -9.88 26.22 -15.72
CA LEU A 68 -10.16 27.54 -16.29
C LEU A 68 -11.66 27.84 -16.41
N THR A 69 -12.44 26.81 -16.76
CA THR A 69 -13.91 26.86 -16.87
C THR A 69 -14.57 27.14 -15.52
N GLU A 70 -13.98 26.70 -14.41
CA GLU A 70 -14.48 26.97 -13.06
C GLU A 70 -14.31 28.45 -12.69
N LEU A 71 -13.20 29.07 -13.07
CA LEU A 71 -12.97 30.52 -12.95
C LEU A 71 -13.93 31.33 -13.82
N LEU A 72 -14.12 30.92 -15.07
CA LEU A 72 -14.92 31.65 -16.05
C LEU A 72 -16.43 31.51 -15.82
N GLU A 73 -16.91 30.30 -15.50
CA GLU A 73 -18.34 29.97 -15.51
C GLU A 73 -18.89 29.62 -14.12
N GLY A 74 -18.03 29.36 -13.12
CA GLY A 74 -18.45 29.05 -11.75
C GLY A 74 -19.13 27.69 -11.59
N SER A 75 -18.96 26.76 -12.56
CA SER A 75 -19.54 25.42 -12.49
C SER A 75 -18.66 24.34 -13.12
N SER A 76 -18.61 23.16 -12.50
CA SER A 76 -17.81 22.01 -12.94
C SER A 76 -18.56 21.05 -13.89
N ALA A 77 -17.81 20.30 -14.70
CA ALA A 77 -18.34 19.26 -15.59
C ALA A 77 -19.04 18.12 -14.81
N ARG A 78 -20.23 17.68 -15.28
CA ARG A 78 -21.11 16.78 -14.49
C ARG A 78 -21.49 15.46 -15.16
N LEU A 79 -21.26 15.28 -16.46
CA LEU A 79 -21.78 14.11 -17.20
C LEU A 79 -20.78 12.95 -17.23
N SER A 80 -21.21 11.75 -16.84
CA SER A 80 -20.38 10.52 -16.82
C SER A 80 -20.74 9.46 -17.86
N SER A 81 -21.85 9.59 -18.59
CA SER A 81 -22.38 8.51 -19.44
C SER A 81 -22.15 8.77 -20.92
N TYR A 82 -22.86 9.73 -21.51
CA TYR A 82 -22.62 10.15 -22.89
C TYR A 82 -23.04 11.61 -23.08
N THR A 83 -22.47 12.25 -24.10
CA THR A 83 -22.93 13.54 -24.61
C THR A 83 -22.98 13.47 -26.14
N VAL A 84 -23.86 14.24 -26.76
CA VAL A 84 -23.93 14.36 -28.22
C VAL A 84 -23.80 15.83 -28.58
N THR A 85 -22.65 16.20 -29.14
CA THR A 85 -22.42 17.53 -29.69
C THR A 85 -22.75 17.50 -31.18
N ARG A 86 -23.82 18.21 -31.56
CA ARG A 86 -24.25 18.31 -32.97
C ARG A 86 -23.36 19.30 -33.73
N ALA A 87 -23.28 19.16 -35.05
CA ALA A 87 -22.50 20.06 -35.92
C ALA A 87 -22.81 21.53 -35.61
N GLY A 88 -21.77 22.35 -35.41
CA GLY A 88 -21.88 23.77 -35.06
C GLY A 88 -22.34 24.07 -33.63
N ARG A 89 -22.55 23.05 -32.78
CA ARG A 89 -23.03 23.18 -31.39
C ARG A 89 -21.96 22.87 -30.33
N GLY A 90 -20.70 22.73 -30.72
CA GLY A 90 -19.58 22.70 -29.77
C GLY A 90 -19.47 24.02 -29.02
N ILE A 91 -18.93 23.99 -27.81
CA ILE A 91 -18.74 25.19 -27.00
C ILE A 91 -17.48 25.90 -27.49
N GLU A 92 -17.63 27.17 -27.88
CA GLU A 92 -16.53 28.03 -28.31
C GLU A 92 -15.57 28.24 -27.13
N THR A 93 -14.33 27.80 -27.28
CA THR A 93 -13.34 27.77 -26.20
C THR A 93 -12.32 28.91 -26.34
N ALA A 94 -12.04 29.31 -27.57
CA ALA A 94 -11.19 30.46 -27.88
C ALA A 94 -11.52 31.01 -29.28
N HIS A 95 -11.34 32.32 -29.45
CA HIS A 95 -11.37 32.99 -30.74
C HIS A 95 -10.20 33.99 -30.82
N GLU A 96 -9.21 33.68 -31.65
CA GLU A 96 -8.02 34.52 -31.89
C GLU A 96 -7.73 34.59 -33.39
N ASP A 97 -7.50 35.80 -33.93
CA ASP A 97 -6.94 36.09 -35.27
C ASP A 97 -7.17 35.02 -36.36
N GLY A 98 -8.43 34.67 -36.64
CA GLY A 98 -8.81 33.74 -37.70
C GLY A 98 -8.84 32.26 -37.31
N ILE A 99 -8.79 31.92 -36.03
CA ILE A 99 -8.92 30.56 -35.50
C ILE A 99 -10.19 30.47 -34.64
N ASP A 100 -11.12 29.59 -35.03
CA ASP A 100 -12.32 29.22 -34.26
C ASP A 100 -12.13 27.82 -33.68
N ILE A 101 -12.07 27.72 -32.35
CA ILE A 101 -11.85 26.46 -31.61
C ILE A 101 -13.10 26.14 -30.79
N ARG A 102 -13.68 24.96 -31.06
CA ARG A 102 -14.89 24.49 -30.37
C ARG A 102 -14.69 23.15 -29.69
N ASN A 103 -14.87 23.10 -28.38
CA ASN A 103 -14.84 21.87 -27.60
C ASN A 103 -16.07 20.99 -27.92
N LEU A 104 -15.81 19.72 -28.24
CA LEU A 104 -16.83 18.75 -28.62
C LEU A 104 -17.36 17.91 -27.46
N ALA A 105 -16.74 17.94 -26.28
CA ALA A 105 -17.16 17.21 -25.08
C ALA A 105 -17.07 18.02 -23.77
N PRO A 106 -17.53 19.28 -23.72
CA PRO A 106 -17.24 20.19 -22.61
C PRO A 106 -17.88 19.78 -21.28
N MET A 107 -18.98 19.04 -21.32
CA MET A 107 -19.73 18.63 -20.13
C MET A 107 -19.32 17.25 -19.58
N PHE A 108 -18.47 16.51 -20.30
CA PHE A 108 -18.09 15.14 -19.96
C PHE A 108 -16.94 15.12 -18.96
N LYS A 109 -17.10 14.44 -17.82
CA LYS A 109 -16.08 14.40 -16.76
C LYS A 109 -15.09 13.24 -16.95
N GLY A 110 -13.87 13.41 -16.45
CA GLY A 110 -12.85 12.35 -16.45
C GLY A 110 -12.32 11.99 -17.84
N LYS A 111 -12.24 12.97 -18.75
CA LYS A 111 -11.72 12.77 -20.10
C LYS A 111 -10.19 12.58 -20.05
N LEU A 112 -9.69 11.57 -20.77
CA LEU A 112 -8.25 11.38 -21.00
C LEU A 112 -7.70 12.31 -22.09
N ALA A 113 -8.58 12.86 -22.93
CA ALA A 113 -8.22 13.76 -24.01
C ALA A 113 -9.37 14.73 -24.32
N GLU A 114 -9.04 15.93 -24.77
CA GLU A 114 -9.97 16.98 -25.14
C GLU A 114 -10.12 17.04 -26.67
N PRO A 115 -11.32 16.74 -27.21
CA PRO A 115 -11.59 16.87 -28.64
C PRO A 115 -12.08 18.27 -29.00
N TYR A 116 -11.41 18.90 -29.96
CA TYR A 116 -11.74 20.20 -30.51
C TYR A 116 -12.02 20.12 -32.01
N PHE A 117 -13.08 20.80 -32.44
CA PHE A 117 -13.27 21.12 -33.84
C PHE A 117 -12.67 22.48 -34.11
N VAL A 118 -11.66 22.53 -34.98
CA VAL A 118 -10.91 23.75 -35.28
C VAL A 118 -11.17 24.18 -36.71
N THR A 119 -11.46 25.47 -36.90
CA THR A 119 -11.44 26.13 -38.20
C THR A 119 -10.35 27.19 -38.20
N TYR A 120 -9.38 27.04 -39.08
CA TYR A 120 -8.25 27.96 -39.23
C TYR A 120 -8.39 28.68 -40.58
N ASP A 121 -8.58 30.00 -40.55
CA ASP A 121 -8.72 30.83 -41.73
C ASP A 121 -7.38 31.04 -42.45
N TYR A 122 -7.46 31.08 -43.78
CA TYR A 122 -6.29 31.45 -44.58
C TYR A 122 -5.97 32.94 -44.41
N VAL A 123 -4.79 33.23 -43.88
CA VAL A 123 -4.27 34.59 -43.74
C VAL A 123 -3.10 34.81 -44.71
N PRO A 124 -3.20 35.71 -45.72
CA PRO A 124 -2.15 35.94 -46.71
C PRO A 124 -0.79 36.31 -46.11
N LYS A 125 -0.79 37.05 -45.00
CA LYS A 125 0.43 37.53 -44.33
C LYS A 125 1.25 36.39 -43.72
N GLN A 126 0.58 35.37 -43.16
CA GLN A 126 1.22 34.22 -42.52
C GLN A 126 1.96 33.31 -43.52
N GLN A 127 1.67 33.42 -44.82
CA GLN A 127 2.33 32.60 -45.85
C GLN A 127 3.80 32.97 -46.08
N THR A 128 4.19 34.19 -45.70
CA THR A 128 5.54 34.72 -45.88
C THR A 128 6.32 34.89 -44.57
N GLU A 129 5.65 34.70 -43.43
CA GLU A 129 6.26 34.80 -42.10
C GLU A 129 6.59 33.40 -41.54
N PRO A 130 7.57 33.28 -40.64
CA PRO A 130 7.79 32.03 -39.91
C PRO A 130 6.53 31.63 -39.14
N ILE A 131 6.21 30.33 -39.12
CA ILE A 131 5.09 29.82 -38.34
C ILE A 131 5.38 30.09 -36.86
N HIS A 132 4.46 30.78 -36.19
CA HIS A 132 4.56 31.00 -34.75
C HIS A 132 4.38 29.67 -34.04
N THR A 133 5.38 29.27 -33.24
CA THR A 133 5.36 28.01 -32.51
C THR A 133 5.11 28.23 -31.03
N THR A 134 4.27 27.41 -30.45
CA THR A 134 4.01 27.30 -29.01
C THR A 134 4.53 25.97 -28.47
N THR A 135 4.53 25.83 -27.15
CA THR A 135 4.83 24.58 -26.45
C THR A 135 3.87 24.44 -25.29
N HIS A 136 3.34 23.25 -25.10
CA HIS A 136 2.63 22.87 -23.88
C HIS A 136 2.89 21.40 -23.56
N SER A 137 2.59 20.98 -22.36
CA SER A 137 2.70 19.57 -22.01
C SER A 137 1.67 18.72 -22.74
N GLY A 138 2.03 17.47 -22.96
CA GLY A 138 1.14 16.48 -23.56
C GLY A 138 1.44 16.15 -25.00
N GLN A 139 0.44 15.57 -25.64
CA GLN A 139 0.50 15.09 -27.00
C GLN A 139 -0.75 15.55 -27.74
N GLU A 140 -0.62 15.77 -29.04
CA GLU A 140 -1.70 16.27 -29.86
C GLU A 140 -1.82 15.43 -31.13
N PHE A 141 -3.07 15.10 -31.45
CA PHE A 141 -3.45 14.40 -32.67
C PHE A 141 -4.38 15.28 -33.49
N ASP A 142 -3.97 15.60 -34.72
CA ASP A 142 -4.77 16.38 -35.66
C ASP A 142 -5.18 15.51 -36.84
N LEU A 143 -6.47 15.56 -37.21
CA LEU A 143 -7.02 14.91 -38.42
C LEU A 143 -7.68 15.96 -39.31
N ILE A 144 -7.17 16.11 -40.54
CA ILE A 144 -7.69 17.11 -41.48
C ILE A 144 -9.01 16.62 -42.08
N LEU A 145 -10.06 17.41 -41.85
CA LEU A 145 -11.41 17.14 -42.34
C LEU A 145 -11.69 17.85 -43.66
N ARG A 146 -11.05 18.99 -43.90
CA ARG A 146 -11.18 19.78 -45.14
C ARG A 146 -10.06 20.80 -45.29
N GLY A 147 -9.58 21.01 -46.51
CA GLY A 147 -8.55 22.01 -46.83
C GLY A 147 -7.12 21.49 -46.62
N HIS A 148 -6.14 22.39 -46.54
CA HIS A 148 -4.73 22.04 -46.33
C HIS A 148 -4.15 22.80 -45.15
N LEU A 149 -3.39 22.08 -44.32
CA LEU A 149 -2.73 22.61 -43.14
C LEU A 149 -1.22 22.41 -43.27
N LYS A 150 -0.45 23.50 -43.10
CA LYS A 150 1.00 23.41 -42.99
C LYS A 150 1.37 23.43 -41.51
N VAL A 151 1.89 22.32 -41.02
CA VAL A 151 2.24 22.13 -39.60
C VAL A 151 3.76 22.12 -39.46
N GLN A 152 4.27 22.88 -38.50
CA GLN A 152 5.66 22.84 -38.07
C GLN A 152 5.75 22.17 -36.69
N VAL A 153 6.62 21.16 -36.56
CA VAL A 153 6.96 20.53 -35.28
C VAL A 153 8.48 20.48 -35.16
N GLY A 154 9.01 21.22 -34.19
CA GLY A 154 10.43 21.48 -34.02
C GLY A 154 11.01 22.18 -35.25
N GLY A 155 12.02 21.56 -35.86
CA GLY A 155 12.65 22.03 -37.09
C GLY A 155 12.05 21.48 -38.38
N HIS A 156 11.00 20.64 -38.29
CA HIS A 156 10.40 19.98 -39.44
C HIS A 156 9.06 20.62 -39.80
N THR A 157 8.71 20.60 -41.09
CA THR A 157 7.45 21.14 -41.59
C THR A 157 6.84 20.14 -42.56
N GLU A 158 5.55 19.90 -42.40
CA GLU A 158 4.76 19.01 -43.25
C GLU A 158 3.50 19.73 -43.75
N ILE A 159 2.98 19.27 -44.90
CA ILE A 159 1.71 19.74 -45.46
C ILE A 159 0.74 18.57 -45.41
N LEU A 160 -0.39 18.79 -44.74
CA LEU A 160 -1.45 17.81 -44.54
C LEU A 160 -2.66 18.17 -45.39
N ALA A 161 -3.20 17.19 -46.12
CA ALA A 161 -4.42 17.30 -46.93
C ALA A 161 -5.59 16.58 -46.26
N GLU A 162 -6.79 16.72 -46.85
CA GLU A 162 -8.00 16.03 -46.37
C GLU A 162 -7.79 14.52 -46.21
N GLY A 163 -8.06 14.01 -45.01
CA GLY A 163 -7.84 12.61 -44.64
C GLY A 163 -6.47 12.31 -44.01
N ASP A 164 -5.51 13.24 -44.09
CA ASP A 164 -4.22 13.11 -43.41
C ASP A 164 -4.36 13.39 -41.91
N SER A 165 -3.48 12.75 -41.13
CA SER A 165 -3.36 13.02 -39.70
C SER A 165 -1.91 13.15 -39.29
N ILE A 166 -1.69 13.87 -38.19
CA ILE A 166 -0.38 14.00 -37.55
C ILE A 166 -0.53 13.77 -36.05
N TYR A 167 0.45 13.12 -35.46
CA TYR A 167 0.54 12.91 -34.01
C TYR A 167 1.91 13.36 -33.53
N TYR A 168 1.95 14.25 -32.54
CA TYR A 168 3.18 14.85 -32.06
C TYR A 168 3.17 15.12 -30.56
N ASN A 169 4.37 15.25 -29.99
CA ASN A 169 4.57 15.68 -28.61
C ASN A 169 4.51 17.22 -28.57
N SER A 170 3.50 17.76 -27.89
CA SER A 170 3.21 19.20 -27.82
C SER A 170 4.27 19.98 -27.05
N SER A 171 5.16 19.31 -26.32
CA SER A 171 6.33 19.94 -25.68
C SER A 171 7.45 20.25 -26.68
N THR A 172 7.37 19.70 -27.89
CA THR A 172 8.19 20.14 -29.02
C THR A 172 7.59 21.44 -29.58
N PRO A 173 8.37 22.50 -29.83
CA PRO A 173 7.84 23.75 -30.40
C PRO A 173 7.06 23.47 -31.67
N HIS A 174 5.77 23.77 -31.69
CA HIS A 174 4.89 23.43 -32.81
C HIS A 174 3.94 24.57 -33.14
N GLY A 175 3.50 24.64 -34.38
CA GLY A 175 2.55 25.64 -34.85
C GLY A 175 2.02 25.27 -36.23
N MET A 176 0.93 25.91 -36.65
CA MET A 176 0.25 25.54 -37.88
C MET A 176 -0.39 26.75 -38.55
N ILE A 177 -0.52 26.71 -39.88
CA ILE A 177 -1.25 27.71 -40.67
C ILE A 177 -2.05 27.04 -41.78
N ALA A 178 -3.21 27.59 -42.12
CA ALA A 178 -3.95 27.20 -43.32
C ALA A 178 -3.24 27.73 -44.59
N ILE A 179 -3.23 26.92 -45.65
CA ILE A 179 -2.59 27.25 -46.93
C ILE A 179 -3.58 27.15 -48.11
N ASP A 180 -3.11 27.40 -49.34
CA ASP A 180 -3.88 27.30 -50.58
C ASP A 180 -5.10 28.23 -50.72
N GLY A 181 -5.15 29.34 -49.98
CA GLY A 181 -6.17 30.37 -50.17
C GLY A 181 -7.55 30.02 -49.62
N ALA A 182 -7.68 28.95 -48.83
CA ALA A 182 -8.93 28.50 -48.24
C ALA A 182 -8.77 28.15 -46.75
N PRO A 183 -9.82 28.28 -45.93
CA PRO A 183 -9.77 27.85 -44.53
C PRO A 183 -9.58 26.33 -44.44
N CYS A 184 -8.87 25.89 -43.40
CA CYS A 184 -8.70 24.48 -43.06
C CYS A 184 -9.59 24.11 -41.86
N GLN A 185 -10.24 22.95 -41.93
CA GLN A 185 -11.02 22.38 -40.84
C GLN A 185 -10.41 21.06 -40.42
N PHE A 186 -10.19 20.88 -39.12
CA PHE A 186 -9.59 19.66 -38.58
C PHE A 186 -10.13 19.35 -37.18
N LEU A 187 -10.03 18.07 -36.81
CA LEU A 187 -10.25 17.59 -35.46
C LEU A 187 -8.89 17.58 -34.74
N ALA A 188 -8.76 18.38 -33.70
CA ALA A 188 -7.61 18.34 -32.79
C ALA A 188 -8.01 17.56 -31.53
N VAL A 189 -7.18 16.60 -31.12
CA VAL A 189 -7.36 15.84 -29.88
C VAL A 189 -6.13 16.10 -29.02
N VAL A 190 -6.32 16.92 -28.00
CA VAL A 190 -5.25 17.28 -27.05
C VAL A 190 -5.30 16.29 -25.90
N ILE A 191 -4.22 15.54 -25.72
CA ILE A 191 -4.02 14.61 -24.63
C ILE A 191 -3.17 15.33 -23.60
N SER A 192 -3.77 15.62 -22.45
CA SER A 192 -3.08 16.31 -21.37
C SER A 192 -1.81 15.53 -21.00
N GLY A 193 -0.67 16.21 -21.07
CA GLY A 193 0.55 15.71 -20.49
C GLY A 193 0.41 15.68 -18.99
N ASP A 194 0.98 14.67 -18.37
CA ASP A 194 0.92 14.53 -16.93
C ASP A 194 1.90 15.52 -16.28
N ASP A 195 1.57 16.82 -16.32
CA ASP A 195 2.31 17.86 -15.57
C ASP A 195 2.02 17.77 -14.07
N SER A 196 1.08 16.89 -13.68
CA SER A 196 0.92 16.43 -12.30
C SER A 196 1.93 15.35 -11.90
N ALA A 197 2.61 14.73 -12.88
CA ALA A 197 3.58 13.67 -12.64
C ALA A 197 4.99 14.18 -12.33
N ASP A 198 5.35 15.43 -12.65
CA ASP A 198 6.76 15.85 -12.66
C ASP A 198 7.24 16.63 -11.42
N GLU A 199 6.38 17.32 -10.66
CA GLU A 199 6.77 17.86 -9.35
C GLU A 199 6.98 16.74 -8.31
N SER A 200 6.26 15.61 -8.44
CA SER A 200 6.47 14.44 -7.57
C SER A 200 7.74 13.65 -7.90
N ARG A 201 8.20 13.70 -9.17
CA ARG A 201 9.40 12.98 -9.63
C ARG A 201 10.69 13.74 -9.32
N ILE A 202 10.74 15.06 -9.41
CA ILE A 202 11.95 15.82 -9.06
C ILE A 202 12.18 15.85 -7.54
N ALA A 203 11.11 15.93 -6.73
CA ALA A 203 11.20 15.82 -5.28
C ALA A 203 11.63 14.41 -4.80
N LYS A 204 11.30 13.35 -5.57
CA LYS A 204 11.76 11.98 -5.30
C LYS A 204 13.18 11.73 -5.80
N THR A 205 13.62 12.35 -6.90
CA THR A 205 14.94 12.09 -7.49
C THR A 205 16.08 12.80 -6.76
N ILE A 206 15.83 13.95 -6.11
CA ILE A 206 16.82 14.57 -5.21
C ILE A 206 16.86 13.87 -3.83
N LYS A 207 15.84 13.07 -3.49
CA LYS A 207 15.85 12.20 -2.29
C LYS A 207 16.34 10.77 -2.54
N ALA A 208 16.46 10.37 -3.81
CA ALA A 208 17.02 9.09 -4.25
C ALA A 208 18.51 9.17 -4.64
N ALA A 209 19.15 10.33 -4.46
CA ALA A 209 20.60 10.49 -4.61
C ALA A 209 21.35 10.41 -3.27
N GLY A 210 20.74 9.85 -2.22
CA GLY A 210 21.48 9.29 -1.10
C GLY A 210 21.80 7.85 -1.45
N HIS A 211 23.09 7.52 -1.67
CA HIS A 211 23.54 6.15 -1.91
C HIS A 211 22.84 5.15 -0.97
N THR A 212 21.88 4.37 -1.48
CA THR A 212 21.33 3.24 -0.75
C THR A 212 21.96 1.99 -1.30
N ASP A 213 22.84 1.38 -0.51
CA ASP A 213 23.02 -0.07 -0.59
C ASP A 213 21.61 -0.69 -0.55
N GLY A 214 21.27 -1.55 -1.50
CA GLY A 214 19.96 -2.20 -1.61
C GLY A 214 19.48 -2.87 -0.31
N LEU A 215 18.17 -3.16 -0.24
CA LEU A 215 17.57 -3.81 0.92
C LEU A 215 18.27 -5.14 1.22
N ILE A 216 18.42 -5.50 2.49
CA ILE A 216 19.06 -6.77 2.84
C ILE A 216 18.34 -7.99 2.25
N ALA A 217 17.02 -7.89 2.09
CA ALA A 217 16.16 -8.90 1.50
C ALA A 217 16.44 -9.13 0.00
N GLU A 218 17.05 -8.18 -0.71
CA GLU A 218 17.48 -8.34 -2.11
C GLU A 218 18.58 -9.40 -2.28
N ARG A 219 19.09 -10.01 -1.20
CA ARG A 219 19.91 -11.22 -1.32
C ARG A 219 19.08 -12.45 -1.70
N PHE A 220 17.83 -12.50 -1.27
CA PHE A 220 16.93 -13.65 -1.42
C PHE A 220 15.72 -13.38 -2.30
N ILE A 221 15.46 -12.11 -2.65
CA ILE A 221 14.24 -11.71 -3.36
C ILE A 221 14.60 -10.91 -4.59
N ARG A 222 13.97 -11.23 -5.73
CA ARG A 222 13.99 -10.44 -6.97
C ARG A 222 12.57 -10.06 -7.31
N THR A 223 12.33 -8.79 -7.62
CA THR A 223 11.02 -8.29 -8.03
C THR A 223 11.10 -7.58 -9.36
N GLU A 224 10.01 -7.65 -10.11
CA GLU A 224 9.80 -6.90 -11.33
C GLU A 224 8.56 -6.03 -11.12
N GLU A 225 8.69 -4.74 -11.45
CA GLU A 225 7.63 -3.75 -11.34
C GLU A 225 7.35 -3.17 -12.73
N ASP A 226 6.09 -2.80 -13.00
CA ASP A 226 5.74 -2.04 -14.20
C ASP A 226 6.05 -0.54 -14.06
N GLU A 227 5.70 0.26 -15.07
CA GLU A 227 5.93 1.71 -15.08
C GLU A 227 5.21 2.49 -13.95
N ASN A 228 4.17 1.90 -13.37
CA ASN A 228 3.39 2.45 -12.26
C ASN A 228 3.90 1.95 -10.89
N GLY A 229 4.95 1.12 -10.87
CA GLY A 229 5.47 0.49 -9.66
C GLY A 229 4.61 -0.68 -9.17
N ALA A 230 3.72 -1.22 -10.00
CA ALA A 230 2.94 -2.40 -9.65
C ALA A 230 3.81 -3.65 -9.75
N LEU A 231 3.77 -4.51 -8.72
CA LEU A 231 4.50 -5.78 -8.73
C LEU A 231 3.89 -6.71 -9.81
N THR A 232 4.70 -7.09 -10.79
CA THR A 232 4.30 -8.02 -11.87
C THR A 232 4.88 -9.42 -11.69
N ALA A 233 6.08 -9.52 -11.12
CA ALA A 233 6.69 -10.81 -10.80
C ALA A 233 7.58 -10.74 -9.56
N ILE A 234 7.69 -11.86 -8.86
CA ILE A 234 8.60 -12.05 -7.73
C ILE A 234 9.23 -13.44 -7.80
N ARG A 235 10.52 -13.50 -7.49
CA ARG A 235 11.30 -14.74 -7.44
C ARG A 235 12.11 -14.78 -6.17
N PHE A 236 12.13 -15.95 -5.53
CA PHE A 236 12.93 -16.22 -4.35
C PHE A 236 14.17 -17.01 -4.77
N VAL A 237 15.34 -16.62 -4.26
CA VAL A 237 16.64 -17.20 -4.59
C VAL A 237 17.40 -17.57 -3.32
N ASP A 238 18.18 -18.65 -3.36
CA ASP A 238 18.88 -19.21 -2.19
C ASP A 238 17.97 -19.45 -0.96
N GLU A 239 16.68 -19.69 -1.20
CA GLU A 239 15.67 -19.88 -0.15
C GLU A 239 15.96 -21.11 0.72
N GLU A 240 16.62 -22.13 0.15
CA GLU A 240 17.01 -23.35 0.85
C GLU A 240 18.06 -23.09 1.95
N LYS A 241 18.78 -21.96 1.88
CA LYS A 241 19.77 -21.53 2.88
C LYS A 241 19.24 -20.45 3.81
N PHE A 242 18.01 -19.99 3.64
CA PHE A 242 17.50 -18.83 4.35
C PHE A 242 17.14 -19.14 5.81
N ASN A 243 17.59 -18.29 6.74
CA ASN A 243 17.13 -18.21 8.13
C ASN A 243 16.93 -16.74 8.53
N PHE A 244 15.68 -16.34 8.77
CA PHE A 244 15.31 -14.94 9.06
C PHE A 244 16.11 -14.29 10.20
N ALA A 245 16.38 -15.02 11.29
CA ALA A 245 17.07 -14.46 12.45
C ALA A 245 18.56 -14.17 12.18
N PHE A 246 19.18 -14.87 11.22
CA PHE A 246 20.57 -14.60 10.83
C PHE A 246 20.65 -13.71 9.59
N ASP A 247 19.92 -14.08 8.53
CA ASP A 247 20.07 -13.49 7.21
C ASP A 247 19.37 -12.14 7.05
N VAL A 248 18.47 -11.80 7.97
CA VAL A 248 17.81 -10.48 8.03
C VAL A 248 18.22 -9.74 9.29
N VAL A 249 17.88 -10.28 10.48
CA VAL A 249 18.06 -9.55 11.75
C VAL A 249 19.53 -9.31 12.07
N ASP A 250 20.36 -10.37 12.09
CA ASP A 250 21.79 -10.20 12.40
C ASP A 250 22.53 -9.43 11.32
N ALA A 251 22.20 -9.67 10.06
CA ALA A 251 22.78 -8.97 8.93
C ALA A 251 22.44 -7.46 8.97
N LEU A 252 21.21 -7.08 9.39
CA LEU A 252 20.85 -5.68 9.63
C LEU A 252 21.58 -5.11 10.84
N ALA A 253 21.70 -5.88 11.92
CA ALA A 253 22.46 -5.45 13.09
C ALA A 253 23.96 -5.26 12.79
N GLU A 254 24.52 -6.00 11.84
CA GLU A 254 25.90 -5.82 11.37
C GLU A 254 26.05 -4.62 10.44
N LYS A 255 25.15 -4.48 9.46
CA LYS A 255 25.20 -3.39 8.46
C LYS A 255 24.76 -2.04 9.03
N LYS A 256 23.73 -2.03 9.88
CA LYS A 256 23.03 -0.85 10.42
C LYS A 256 22.63 -1.09 11.88
N PRO A 257 23.60 -1.22 12.81
CA PRO A 257 23.34 -1.58 14.21
C PRO A 257 22.31 -0.68 14.90
N ASP A 258 22.39 0.64 14.66
CA ASP A 258 21.54 1.65 15.30
C ASP A 258 20.19 1.87 14.60
N ALA A 259 19.92 1.16 13.50
CA ALA A 259 18.64 1.29 12.80
C ALA A 259 17.48 0.82 13.70
N PRO A 260 16.35 1.57 13.74
CA PRO A 260 15.23 1.24 14.62
C PRO A 260 14.51 -0.01 14.13
N ALA A 261 14.40 -1.03 14.99
CA ALA A 261 13.70 -2.27 14.70
C ALA A 261 12.28 -2.28 15.27
N MET A 262 12.11 -1.80 16.51
CA MET A 262 10.83 -1.77 17.19
C MET A 262 10.69 -0.60 18.15
N LEU A 263 9.53 0.05 18.11
CA LEU A 263 9.01 0.89 19.19
C LEU A 263 7.93 0.10 19.93
N HIS A 264 8.15 -0.18 21.21
CA HIS A 264 7.20 -0.84 22.09
C HIS A 264 6.63 0.16 23.11
N LEU A 265 5.33 0.12 23.32
CA LEU A 265 4.62 0.86 24.35
C LEU A 265 3.85 -0.15 25.20
N ASP A 266 4.13 -0.21 26.51
CA ASP A 266 3.39 -1.11 27.39
C ASP A 266 2.05 -0.53 27.86
N HIS A 267 1.28 -1.34 28.59
CA HIS A 267 -0.03 -0.96 29.11
C HIS A 267 0.01 0.27 30.04
N ASN A 268 1.15 0.51 30.71
CA ASN A 268 1.41 1.68 31.56
C ASN A 268 2.02 2.87 30.79
N LYS A 269 2.05 2.79 29.45
CA LYS A 269 2.64 3.79 28.55
C LYS A 269 4.15 3.96 28.71
N VAL A 270 4.87 2.97 29.24
CA VAL A 270 6.34 2.99 29.26
C VAL A 270 6.84 2.66 27.86
N GLU A 271 7.57 3.62 27.28
CA GLU A 271 8.19 3.50 25.97
C GLU A 271 9.51 2.72 26.03
N ARG A 272 9.68 1.77 25.10
CA ARG A 272 10.93 1.05 24.87
C ARG A 272 11.27 1.09 23.38
N ARG A 273 12.51 1.46 23.05
CA ARG A 273 13.01 1.53 21.67
C ARG A 273 14.11 0.49 21.51
N PHE A 274 13.98 -0.34 20.49
CA PHE A 274 14.94 -1.38 20.18
C PHE A 274 15.53 -1.13 18.80
N THR A 275 16.86 -1.13 18.73
CA THR A 275 17.62 -1.15 17.48
C THR A 275 17.80 -2.59 16.99
N PHE A 276 18.22 -2.79 15.73
CA PHE A 276 18.56 -4.15 15.26
C PHE A 276 19.72 -4.77 16.07
N ALA A 277 20.67 -3.96 16.56
CA ALA A 277 21.71 -4.45 17.48
C ALA A 277 21.14 -4.97 18.82
N ASP A 278 20.13 -4.29 19.37
CA ASP A 278 19.45 -4.76 20.59
C ASP A 278 18.69 -6.07 20.34
N ILE A 279 17.97 -6.17 19.21
CA ILE A 279 17.24 -7.39 18.83
C ILE A 279 18.20 -8.56 18.62
N ARG A 280 19.32 -8.37 17.89
CA ARG A 280 20.36 -9.39 17.71
C ARG A 280 20.91 -9.86 19.04
N ARG A 281 21.29 -8.91 19.91
CA ARG A 281 21.85 -9.23 21.24
C ARG A 281 20.87 -10.04 22.06
N ALA A 282 19.63 -9.55 22.22
CA ALA A 282 18.62 -10.20 23.06
C ALA A 282 18.21 -11.58 22.52
N SER A 283 18.03 -11.72 21.20
CA SER A 283 17.70 -13.03 20.59
C SER A 283 18.84 -14.05 20.70
N ALA A 284 20.10 -13.62 20.61
CA ALA A 284 21.26 -14.48 20.87
C ALA A 284 21.35 -14.91 22.35
N GLN A 285 21.03 -14.00 23.28
CA GLN A 285 20.90 -14.35 24.71
C GLN A 285 19.81 -15.39 24.94
N CYS A 286 18.63 -15.21 24.32
CA CYS A 286 17.55 -16.19 24.38
C CYS A 286 17.97 -17.55 23.81
N ALA A 287 18.63 -17.60 22.65
CA ALA A 287 19.10 -18.86 22.06
C ALA A 287 20.07 -19.62 22.98
N ASN A 288 21.05 -18.91 23.56
CA ASN A 288 21.99 -19.48 24.54
C ASN A 288 21.27 -19.96 25.81
N TYR A 289 20.33 -19.16 26.32
CA TYR A 289 19.55 -19.49 27.51
C TYR A 289 18.69 -20.74 27.28
N PHE A 290 17.95 -20.81 26.18
CA PHE A 290 17.16 -21.99 25.81
C PHE A 290 18.02 -23.24 25.65
N THR A 291 19.21 -23.10 25.04
CA THR A 291 20.20 -24.19 24.95
C THR A 291 20.61 -24.69 26.34
N SER A 292 20.85 -23.78 27.29
CA SER A 292 21.24 -24.13 28.67
C SER A 292 20.15 -24.87 29.45
N LEU A 293 18.88 -24.58 29.14
CA LEU A 293 17.73 -25.29 29.68
C LEU A 293 17.48 -26.65 28.99
N GLY A 294 18.26 -26.97 27.94
CA GLY A 294 18.18 -28.23 27.22
C GLY A 294 17.15 -28.28 26.10
N ILE A 295 16.62 -27.12 25.66
CA ILE A 295 15.80 -27.01 24.45
C ILE A 295 16.70 -27.28 23.23
N LYS A 296 16.22 -28.09 22.28
CA LYS A 296 16.96 -28.52 21.09
C LYS A 296 16.22 -28.20 19.80
N LYS A 297 16.93 -28.34 18.66
CA LYS A 297 16.31 -28.29 17.33
C LYS A 297 15.13 -29.27 17.26
N GLY A 298 13.98 -28.79 16.77
CA GLY A 298 12.73 -29.55 16.66
C GLY A 298 11.85 -29.57 17.92
N ASP A 299 12.32 -29.06 19.07
CA ASP A 299 11.47 -28.94 20.26
C ASP A 299 10.38 -27.90 20.03
N ARG A 300 9.13 -28.23 20.41
CA ARG A 300 7.99 -27.31 20.30
C ARG A 300 7.93 -26.45 21.55
N VAL A 301 7.98 -25.14 21.37
CA VAL A 301 7.97 -24.14 22.44
C VAL A 301 6.80 -23.20 22.25
N MET A 302 5.86 -23.21 23.19
CA MET A 302 4.67 -22.36 23.13
C MET A 302 4.96 -20.96 23.68
N LEU A 303 4.48 -19.94 22.98
CA LEU A 303 4.66 -18.53 23.34
C LEU A 303 3.29 -17.89 23.60
N ILE A 304 2.99 -17.57 24.87
CA ILE A 304 1.75 -16.91 25.28
C ILE A 304 2.10 -15.55 25.89
N LEU A 305 2.46 -14.59 25.04
CA LEU A 305 3.15 -13.36 25.45
C LEU A 305 2.37 -12.06 25.16
N LYS A 306 1.07 -12.14 24.89
CA LYS A 306 0.21 -10.97 24.59
C LYS A 306 0.83 -10.09 23.50
N ARG A 307 1.25 -8.85 23.81
CA ARG A 307 2.07 -7.97 22.95
C ARG A 307 3.34 -7.51 23.69
N HIS A 308 3.83 -8.33 24.63
CA HIS A 308 5.05 -8.08 25.39
C HIS A 308 6.27 -8.15 24.47
N TYR A 309 7.24 -7.23 24.62
CA TYR A 309 8.43 -7.15 23.77
C TYR A 309 9.28 -8.43 23.79
N GLN A 310 9.18 -9.22 24.85
CA GLN A 310 9.83 -10.52 25.04
C GLN A 310 9.47 -11.52 23.93
N PHE A 311 8.28 -11.40 23.31
CA PHE A 311 7.88 -12.26 22.20
C PHE A 311 8.90 -12.24 21.05
N TRP A 312 9.36 -11.05 20.66
CA TRP A 312 10.34 -10.87 19.59
C TRP A 312 11.70 -11.49 19.95
N PHE A 313 12.13 -11.38 21.20
CA PHE A 313 13.41 -11.97 21.64
C PHE A 313 13.33 -13.49 21.65
N ALA A 314 12.25 -14.03 22.21
CA ALA A 314 12.01 -15.46 22.31
C ALA A 314 11.90 -16.11 20.93
N ILE A 315 11.01 -15.61 20.05
CA ILE A 315 10.77 -16.23 18.75
C ILE A 315 12.05 -16.25 17.89
N LEU A 316 12.83 -15.15 17.89
CA LEU A 316 14.09 -15.10 17.14
C LEU A 316 15.17 -15.99 17.77
N GLY A 317 15.20 -16.11 19.09
CA GLY A 317 16.09 -17.05 19.79
C GLY A 317 15.77 -18.50 19.42
N LEU A 318 14.48 -18.85 19.31
CA LEU A 318 14.03 -20.16 18.84
C LEU A 318 14.40 -20.40 17.38
N HIS A 319 14.26 -19.39 16.51
CA HIS A 319 14.66 -19.47 15.09
C HIS A 319 16.18 -19.64 14.90
N LYS A 320 17.00 -19.07 15.79
CA LYS A 320 18.46 -19.31 15.80
C LYS A 320 18.80 -20.74 16.25
N LEU A 321 18.08 -21.24 17.26
CA LEU A 321 18.29 -22.56 17.85
C LEU A 321 17.74 -23.71 17.00
N GLY A 322 16.67 -23.47 16.25
CA GLY A 322 15.93 -24.49 15.51
C GLY A 322 14.79 -25.15 16.25
N ALA A 323 14.39 -24.60 17.40
CA ALA A 323 13.15 -24.99 18.04
C ALA A 323 11.95 -24.42 17.25
N ILE A 324 10.81 -25.10 17.34
CA ILE A 324 9.58 -24.74 16.63
C ILE A 324 8.74 -23.86 17.54
N ALA A 325 8.56 -22.59 17.17
CA ALA A 325 7.75 -21.66 17.93
C ALA A 325 6.24 -21.95 17.72
N ILE A 326 5.45 -21.85 18.80
CA ILE A 326 3.99 -21.98 18.75
C ILE A 326 3.36 -20.78 19.44
N PRO A 327 3.08 -19.69 18.70
CA PRO A 327 2.35 -18.56 19.27
C PRO A 327 0.91 -18.96 19.64
N ALA A 328 0.45 -18.51 20.80
CA ALA A 328 -0.89 -18.77 21.30
C ALA A 328 -1.45 -17.56 22.08
N THR A 329 -2.76 -17.39 22.03
CA THR A 329 -3.48 -16.30 22.71
C THR A 329 -3.50 -16.52 24.23
N ASN A 330 -3.51 -15.43 24.99
CA ASN A 330 -3.65 -15.47 26.45
C ASN A 330 -5.09 -15.81 26.92
N LEU A 331 -6.02 -16.00 26.00
CA LEU A 331 -7.42 -16.33 26.31
C LEU A 331 -7.66 -17.83 26.52
N LEU A 332 -6.65 -18.68 26.30
CA LEU A 332 -6.77 -20.12 26.43
C LEU A 332 -6.99 -20.55 27.88
N LYS A 333 -7.83 -21.55 28.07
CA LYS A 333 -8.11 -22.18 29.37
C LYS A 333 -7.40 -23.51 29.51
N GLU A 334 -7.42 -24.10 30.71
CA GLU A 334 -6.79 -25.39 31.01
C GLU A 334 -7.05 -26.43 29.92
N HIS A 335 -8.32 -26.70 29.58
CA HIS A 335 -8.67 -27.71 28.56
C HIS A 335 -8.11 -27.40 27.16
N ASP A 336 -8.07 -26.12 26.79
CA ASP A 336 -7.49 -25.65 25.52
C ASP A 336 -5.98 -25.86 25.48
N LEU A 337 -5.31 -25.61 26.60
CA LEU A 337 -3.87 -25.72 26.78
C LEU A 337 -3.46 -27.19 26.80
N THR A 338 -4.13 -28.04 27.59
CA THR A 338 -3.91 -29.49 27.65
C THR A 338 -3.98 -30.10 26.25
N TYR A 339 -5.04 -29.80 25.49
CA TYR A 339 -5.18 -30.27 24.11
C TYR A 339 -3.98 -29.87 23.24
N ARG A 340 -3.56 -28.59 23.29
CA ARG A 340 -2.46 -28.08 22.45
C ARG A 340 -1.10 -28.64 22.89
N PHE A 341 -0.90 -28.83 24.20
CA PHE A 341 0.31 -29.43 24.74
C PHE A 341 0.47 -30.87 24.28
N ASP A 342 -0.62 -31.65 24.26
CA ASP A 342 -0.59 -33.04 23.80
C ASP A 342 -0.46 -33.11 22.27
N ALA A 343 -1.30 -32.39 21.53
CA ALA A 343 -1.34 -32.44 20.07
C ALA A 343 0.00 -32.05 19.43
N ALA A 344 0.56 -30.90 19.84
CA ALA A 344 1.86 -30.45 19.34
C ALA A 344 3.05 -31.14 20.05
N GLY A 345 2.81 -31.81 21.18
CA GLY A 345 3.86 -32.28 22.08
C GLY A 345 4.67 -31.10 22.62
N VAL A 346 4.06 -30.06 23.16
CA VAL A 346 4.77 -28.90 23.71
C VAL A 346 5.71 -29.34 24.82
N SER A 347 6.96 -28.90 24.76
CA SER A 347 8.01 -29.28 25.73
C SER A 347 8.43 -28.14 26.64
N ALA A 348 8.23 -26.90 26.19
CA ALA A 348 8.50 -25.69 26.95
C ALA A 348 7.45 -24.62 26.65
N ILE A 349 7.19 -23.75 27.62
CA ILE A 349 6.22 -22.65 27.49
C ILE A 349 6.88 -21.38 28.01
N ILE A 350 6.69 -20.27 27.28
CA ILE A 350 7.04 -18.92 27.71
C ILE A 350 5.76 -18.11 27.80
N CYS A 351 5.49 -17.59 28.99
CA CYS A 351 4.19 -17.03 29.37
C CYS A 351 4.33 -15.59 29.87
N ALA A 352 3.36 -14.74 29.56
CA ALA A 352 3.19 -13.44 30.20
C ALA A 352 2.95 -13.61 31.70
N ASP A 353 3.42 -12.65 32.50
CA ASP A 353 3.19 -12.61 33.94
C ASP A 353 1.76 -12.16 34.23
N ASP A 354 0.85 -13.13 34.20
CA ASP A 354 -0.57 -12.96 34.44
C ASP A 354 -1.02 -14.14 35.30
N ASP A 355 -1.48 -13.86 36.51
CA ASP A 355 -1.84 -14.88 37.50
C ASP A 355 -2.87 -15.87 36.97
N GLY A 356 -3.88 -15.36 36.26
CA GLY A 356 -4.94 -16.18 35.68
C GLY A 356 -4.38 -17.10 34.61
N LEU A 357 -3.57 -16.57 33.69
CA LEU A 357 -2.95 -17.37 32.64
C LEU A 357 -1.96 -18.41 33.20
N CYS A 358 -1.08 -18.01 34.11
CA CYS A 358 -0.09 -18.92 34.70
C CYS A 358 -0.78 -20.06 35.47
N HIS A 359 -1.89 -19.77 36.16
CA HIS A 359 -2.70 -20.78 36.83
C HIS A 359 -3.27 -21.80 35.84
N GLU A 360 -3.85 -21.37 34.72
CA GLU A 360 -4.39 -22.25 33.69
C GLU A 360 -3.29 -23.11 33.04
N VAL A 361 -2.08 -22.55 32.86
CA VAL A 361 -0.91 -23.31 32.40
C VAL A 361 -0.45 -24.35 33.42
N ASP A 362 -0.45 -24.02 34.72
CA ASP A 362 -0.08 -24.97 35.78
C ASP A 362 -1.04 -26.16 35.83
N LEU A 363 -2.35 -25.91 35.72
CA LEU A 363 -3.37 -26.95 35.68
C LEU A 363 -3.21 -27.88 34.46
N ALA A 364 -2.96 -27.30 33.28
CA ALA A 364 -2.75 -28.07 32.06
C ALA A 364 -1.43 -28.85 32.08
N ALA A 365 -0.33 -28.23 32.54
CA ALA A 365 0.98 -28.87 32.61
C ALA A 365 0.99 -30.05 33.61
N ALA A 366 0.17 -30.02 34.66
CA ALA A 366 0.01 -31.14 35.58
C ALA A 366 -0.56 -32.41 34.90
N GLN A 367 -1.28 -32.25 33.79
CA GLN A 367 -1.83 -33.35 32.99
C GLN A 367 -0.92 -33.76 31.82
N CYS A 368 0.04 -32.91 31.46
CA CYS A 368 0.91 -33.05 30.30
C CYS A 368 2.39 -33.19 30.72
N PRO A 369 2.86 -34.38 31.14
CA PRO A 369 4.22 -34.59 31.65
C PRO A 369 5.34 -34.31 30.64
N GLN A 370 5.01 -34.18 29.36
CA GLN A 370 5.94 -33.75 28.32
C GLN A 370 6.35 -32.27 28.43
N VAL A 371 5.55 -31.44 29.12
CA VAL A 371 5.88 -30.04 29.40
C VAL A 371 6.91 -30.01 30.52
N LYS A 372 8.17 -29.81 30.15
CA LYS A 372 9.31 -29.89 31.09
C LYS A 372 9.72 -28.54 31.64
N LEU A 373 9.45 -27.47 30.90
CA LEU A 373 9.93 -26.13 31.21
C LEU A 373 8.79 -25.12 31.13
N LYS A 374 8.66 -24.32 32.18
CA LYS A 374 7.73 -23.20 32.24
C LYS A 374 8.53 -21.95 32.55
N LEU A 375 8.45 -20.95 31.67
CA LEU A 375 9.14 -19.67 31.78
C LEU A 375 8.11 -18.55 31.84
N VAL A 376 8.27 -17.61 32.77
CA VAL A 376 7.38 -16.46 32.93
C VAL A 376 8.16 -15.16 32.74
N THR A 377 7.55 -14.16 32.10
CA THR A 377 8.10 -12.79 32.06
C THR A 377 8.03 -12.13 33.44
N GLY A 378 8.59 -10.93 33.60
CA GLY A 378 8.57 -10.21 34.88
C GLY A 378 9.73 -10.57 35.81
N ASP A 379 9.83 -9.84 36.90
CA ASP A 379 10.95 -9.92 37.85
C ASP A 379 10.58 -10.65 39.16
N GLU A 380 9.30 -10.80 39.46
CA GLU A 380 8.80 -11.41 40.70
C GLU A 380 8.86 -12.94 40.63
N PRO A 381 9.57 -13.62 41.55
CA PRO A 381 9.71 -15.07 41.53
C PRO A 381 8.36 -15.80 41.58
N ARG A 382 8.19 -16.80 40.70
CA ARG A 382 7.05 -17.73 40.71
C ARG A 382 7.53 -19.16 40.92
N GLU A 383 6.95 -19.86 41.90
CA GLU A 383 7.32 -21.23 42.23
C GLU A 383 7.07 -22.18 41.06
N GLY A 384 8.07 -23.00 40.70
CA GLY A 384 7.97 -23.95 39.59
C GLY A 384 8.09 -23.33 38.19
N TRP A 385 8.48 -22.05 38.12
CA TRP A 385 8.71 -21.32 36.87
C TRP A 385 10.11 -20.71 36.84
N HIS A 386 10.71 -20.68 35.67
CA HIS A 386 11.92 -19.92 35.38
C HIS A 386 11.58 -18.45 35.12
N MET A 387 12.39 -17.54 35.63
CA MET A 387 12.19 -16.10 35.50
C MET A 387 12.86 -15.59 34.22
N PHE A 388 12.13 -15.59 33.11
CA PHE A 388 12.65 -15.30 31.78
C PHE A 388 13.46 -14.00 31.76
N ASP A 389 12.88 -12.88 32.21
CA ASP A 389 13.49 -11.54 32.12
C ASP A 389 14.75 -11.35 32.98
N ARG A 390 14.96 -12.21 33.98
CA ARG A 390 16.15 -12.21 34.83
C ARG A 390 17.22 -13.14 34.26
N GLU A 391 16.81 -14.32 33.81
CA GLU A 391 17.71 -15.40 33.46
C GLU A 391 18.33 -15.23 32.07
N PHE A 392 17.57 -14.85 31.04
CA PHE A 392 18.11 -14.79 29.67
C PHE A 392 19.26 -13.78 29.56
N LYS A 393 19.19 -12.67 30.30
CA LYS A 393 20.19 -11.59 30.26
C LYS A 393 21.56 -12.01 30.81
N LEU A 394 21.64 -13.12 31.55
CA LEU A 394 22.89 -13.67 32.07
C LEU A 394 23.73 -14.39 31.00
N PHE A 395 23.13 -14.67 29.83
CA PHE A 395 23.79 -15.38 28.74
C PHE A 395 24.46 -14.42 27.76
N SER A 396 25.37 -14.97 26.96
CA SER A 396 26.10 -14.22 25.93
C SER A 396 25.14 -13.65 24.87
N GLY A 397 25.38 -12.39 24.48
CA GLY A 397 24.72 -11.75 23.34
C GLY A 397 25.26 -12.16 21.96
N LYS A 398 26.07 -13.21 21.90
CA LYS A 398 26.60 -13.80 20.67
C LYS A 398 26.12 -15.24 20.53
N TYR A 399 25.60 -15.58 19.36
CA TYR A 399 25.17 -16.93 18.99
C TYR A 399 25.50 -17.11 17.51
N GLU A 400 26.40 -18.03 17.20
CA GLU A 400 26.99 -18.16 15.86
C GLU A 400 26.21 -19.15 15.00
N ARG A 401 26.15 -18.86 13.70
CA ARG A 401 25.63 -19.79 12.70
C ARG A 401 26.62 -20.95 12.53
N THR A 402 26.11 -22.18 12.46
CA THR A 402 26.89 -23.40 12.24
C THR A 402 26.37 -24.15 11.02
N ALA A 403 27.05 -25.22 10.61
CA ALA A 403 26.57 -26.09 9.53
C ALA A 403 25.21 -26.75 9.84
N GLU A 404 24.87 -26.93 11.12
CA GLU A 404 23.62 -27.56 11.57
C GLU A 404 22.49 -26.54 11.80
N THR A 405 22.77 -25.25 11.59
CA THR A 405 21.77 -24.19 11.76
C THR A 405 20.58 -24.45 10.82
N PRO A 406 19.34 -24.42 11.34
CA PRO A 406 18.15 -24.67 10.54
C PRO A 406 17.94 -23.59 9.47
N CYS A 407 17.44 -23.99 8.30
CA CYS A 407 17.16 -23.08 7.20
C CYS A 407 16.19 -23.68 6.18
N GLY A 408 15.74 -22.85 5.22
CA GLY A 408 14.92 -23.29 4.09
C GLY A 408 13.64 -23.99 4.51
N HIS A 409 13.51 -25.26 4.13
CA HIS A 409 12.30 -26.05 4.38
C HIS A 409 12.25 -26.72 5.76
N ASP A 410 13.25 -26.48 6.63
CA ASP A 410 13.18 -26.94 8.02
C ASP A 410 11.94 -26.34 8.73
N PRO A 411 11.22 -27.11 9.57
CA PRO A 411 10.11 -26.56 10.35
C PRO A 411 10.55 -25.48 11.34
N MET A 412 9.84 -24.37 11.36
CA MET A 412 10.17 -23.18 12.15
C MET A 412 9.04 -22.76 13.09
N LEU A 413 7.79 -22.92 12.67
CA LEU A 413 6.65 -22.28 13.29
C LEU A 413 5.40 -23.16 13.15
N ILE A 414 4.57 -23.22 14.18
CA ILE A 414 3.24 -23.86 14.11
C ILE A 414 2.20 -22.87 14.62
N PHE A 415 1.10 -22.75 13.88
CA PHE A 415 -0.11 -22.11 14.36
C PHE A 415 -1.23 -23.12 14.54
N PHE A 416 -2.01 -22.96 15.60
CA PHE A 416 -3.29 -23.65 15.72
C PHE A 416 -4.37 -22.84 14.98
N SER A 417 -4.87 -23.35 13.85
CA SER A 417 -5.98 -22.77 13.10
C SER A 417 -7.32 -23.38 13.53
N SER A 418 -8.37 -22.57 13.61
CA SER A 418 -9.72 -23.05 13.95
C SER A 418 -10.23 -24.01 12.87
N GLY A 419 -10.67 -25.21 13.27
CA GLY A 419 -11.39 -26.12 12.38
C GLY A 419 -12.88 -25.80 12.37
N THR A 420 -13.54 -25.89 11.21
CA THR A 420 -14.99 -25.67 11.08
C THR A 420 -15.83 -26.78 11.72
N THR A 421 -15.27 -27.97 11.93
CA THR A 421 -15.99 -29.16 12.40
C THR A 421 -15.26 -29.98 13.48
N GLY A 422 -14.21 -29.44 14.12
CA GLY A 422 -13.48 -30.17 15.15
C GLY A 422 -12.35 -29.40 15.81
N TYR A 423 -11.46 -30.13 16.51
CA TYR A 423 -10.31 -29.54 17.19
C TYR A 423 -9.37 -28.78 16.22
N PRO A 424 -8.70 -27.70 16.70
CA PRO A 424 -7.82 -26.87 15.89
C PRO A 424 -6.73 -27.65 15.14
N LYS A 425 -6.49 -27.30 13.88
CA LYS A 425 -5.44 -27.89 13.03
C LYS A 425 -4.10 -27.21 13.30
N MET A 426 -2.98 -27.92 13.15
CA MET A 426 -1.63 -27.36 13.38
C MET A 426 -0.93 -27.05 12.06
N ALA A 427 -1.14 -25.85 11.51
CA ALA A 427 -0.47 -25.42 10.30
C ALA A 427 1.03 -25.18 10.56
N GLN A 428 1.88 -26.01 9.97
CA GLN A 428 3.34 -25.97 10.18
C GLN A 428 4.03 -25.20 9.06
N HIS A 429 4.90 -24.26 9.40
CA HIS A 429 5.58 -23.37 8.48
C HIS A 429 7.09 -23.56 8.53
N ALA A 430 7.74 -23.39 7.38
CA ALA A 430 9.18 -23.51 7.22
C ALA A 430 9.93 -22.17 7.42
N TYR A 431 11.27 -22.21 7.41
CA TYR A 431 12.10 -21.00 7.42
C TYR A 431 11.91 -20.12 6.19
N THR A 432 11.35 -20.63 5.08
CA THR A 432 10.97 -19.81 3.90
C THR A 432 9.71 -18.97 4.12
N TYR A 433 8.87 -19.26 5.12
CA TYR A 433 7.64 -18.52 5.40
C TYR A 433 7.81 -16.98 5.52
N PRO A 434 8.84 -16.46 6.20
CA PRO A 434 9.11 -15.03 6.28
C PRO A 434 9.31 -14.37 4.91
N LEU A 435 9.89 -15.07 3.92
CA LEU A 435 10.14 -14.51 2.58
C LEU A 435 8.82 -14.16 1.87
N GLY A 436 7.79 -14.99 2.00
CA GLY A 436 6.45 -14.73 1.45
C GLY A 436 5.83 -13.43 1.98
N HIS A 437 6.18 -13.02 3.21
CA HIS A 437 5.73 -11.75 3.79
C HIS A 437 6.35 -10.49 3.18
N PHE A 438 7.33 -10.62 2.29
CA PHE A 438 7.86 -9.47 1.58
C PHE A 438 6.76 -8.75 0.80
N ILE A 439 5.86 -9.47 0.14
CA ILE A 439 4.74 -8.85 -0.58
C ILE A 439 3.79 -8.16 0.39
N THR A 440 3.43 -8.85 1.48
CA THR A 440 2.58 -8.33 2.56
C THR A 440 3.08 -6.96 3.04
N ALA A 441 4.39 -6.83 3.28
CA ALA A 441 4.95 -5.60 3.80
C ALA A 441 5.26 -4.55 2.73
N LYS A 442 5.93 -4.93 1.63
CA LYS A 442 6.44 -3.99 0.63
C LYS A 442 5.34 -3.40 -0.24
N TYR A 443 4.43 -4.23 -0.74
CA TYR A 443 3.46 -3.83 -1.77
C TYR A 443 2.05 -3.64 -1.23
N TRP A 444 1.67 -4.36 -0.17
CA TRP A 444 0.36 -4.18 0.45
C TRP A 444 0.41 -3.15 1.58
N HIS A 445 1.18 -3.41 2.64
CA HIS A 445 1.33 -2.45 3.75
C HIS A 445 2.12 -1.19 3.36
N CYS A 446 2.92 -1.24 2.28
CA CYS A 446 3.77 -0.15 1.81
C CYS A 446 4.82 0.31 2.85
N VAL A 447 5.42 -0.65 3.57
CA VAL A 447 6.43 -0.40 4.60
C VAL A 447 7.65 0.28 3.99
N GLN A 448 8.14 1.32 4.66
CA GLN A 448 9.29 2.11 4.25
C GLN A 448 10.44 1.92 5.22
N VAL A 449 11.67 1.98 4.69
CA VAL A 449 12.90 1.86 5.46
C VAL A 449 12.93 2.86 6.61
N GLY A 450 13.14 2.36 7.83
CA GLY A 450 13.22 3.15 9.06
C GLY A 450 11.93 3.85 9.51
N LYS A 451 10.80 3.66 8.80
CA LYS A 451 9.50 4.23 9.17
C LYS A 451 8.66 3.26 10.00
N LEU A 452 7.71 3.79 10.75
CA LEU A 452 6.89 3.01 11.69
C LEU A 452 5.66 2.41 11.02
N HIS A 453 5.59 1.09 11.01
CA HIS A 453 4.40 0.32 10.65
C HIS A 453 3.69 -0.16 11.92
N PHE A 454 2.38 0.09 12.02
CA PHE A 454 1.57 -0.32 13.16
C PHE A 454 0.49 -1.32 12.73
N THR A 455 0.60 -2.56 13.20
CA THR A 455 -0.46 -3.55 13.08
C THR A 455 -1.16 -3.77 14.42
N ILE A 456 -2.49 -3.83 14.43
CA ILE A 456 -3.26 -4.22 15.62
C ILE A 456 -3.55 -5.72 15.57
N SER A 457 -2.80 -6.49 16.35
CA SER A 457 -2.97 -7.93 16.50
C SER A 457 -2.31 -8.41 17.80
N ASP A 458 -2.87 -9.45 18.43
CA ASP A 458 -2.21 -10.17 19.53
C ASP A 458 -1.18 -11.16 18.98
N THR A 459 -0.05 -11.38 19.68
CA THR A 459 1.02 -12.25 19.16
C THR A 459 0.62 -13.71 19.02
N GLY A 460 -0.47 -14.14 19.67
CA GLY A 460 -1.04 -15.47 19.52
C GLY A 460 -1.72 -15.75 18.17
N TRP A 461 -1.92 -14.74 17.32
CA TRP A 461 -2.51 -14.90 15.99
C TRP A 461 -1.47 -14.74 14.89
N GLY A 462 -1.61 -15.48 13.79
CA GLY A 462 -0.71 -15.39 12.64
C GLY A 462 -0.55 -13.96 12.10
N LYS A 463 -1.62 -13.14 12.18
CA LYS A 463 -1.63 -11.73 11.77
C LYS A 463 -0.55 -10.87 12.48
N ALA A 464 -0.13 -11.21 13.69
CA ALA A 464 0.97 -10.51 14.33
C ALA A 464 2.29 -10.70 13.57
N LEU A 465 2.55 -11.87 13.01
CA LEU A 465 3.78 -12.13 12.27
C LEU A 465 3.74 -11.55 10.85
N TRP A 466 2.54 -11.39 10.27
CA TRP A 466 2.30 -10.66 9.02
C TRP A 466 2.58 -9.16 9.13
N GLY A 467 2.31 -8.57 10.30
CA GLY A 467 2.26 -7.12 10.49
C GLY A 467 3.23 -6.56 11.53
N LYS A 468 4.00 -7.39 12.24
CA LYS A 468 4.88 -6.95 13.33
C LYS A 468 6.23 -7.67 13.36
N LEU A 469 6.62 -8.36 12.30
CA LEU A 469 7.87 -9.12 12.33
C LEU A 469 8.49 -9.28 10.94
N TYR A 470 7.99 -10.24 10.16
CA TYR A 470 8.76 -10.79 9.04
C TYR A 470 8.92 -9.80 7.89
N GLY A 471 7.82 -9.47 7.21
CA GLY A 471 7.86 -8.59 6.04
C GLY A 471 8.37 -7.19 6.39
N GLN A 472 8.01 -6.68 7.57
CA GLN A 472 8.37 -5.33 8.00
C GLN A 472 9.89 -5.18 8.10
N TRP A 473 10.58 -6.15 8.71
CA TRP A 473 12.04 -6.11 8.83
C TRP A 473 12.77 -6.53 7.55
N LEU A 474 12.17 -7.36 6.68
CA LEU A 474 12.67 -7.55 5.31
C LEU A 474 12.70 -6.23 4.52
N CYS A 475 11.74 -5.34 4.79
CA CYS A 475 11.69 -3.98 4.23
C CYS A 475 12.51 -2.96 5.04
N GLU A 476 13.30 -3.41 6.02
CA GLU A 476 14.06 -2.56 6.96
C GLU A 476 13.20 -1.49 7.66
N GLY A 477 11.90 -1.75 7.81
CA GLY A 477 10.96 -0.90 8.53
C GLY A 477 11.00 -1.13 10.04
N CYS A 478 10.52 -0.15 10.79
CA CYS A 478 10.38 -0.25 12.23
C CYS A 478 8.95 -0.68 12.58
N VAL A 479 8.79 -1.63 13.51
CA VAL A 479 7.45 -2.07 13.95
C VAL A 479 7.02 -1.28 15.20
N PHE A 480 5.80 -0.76 15.18
CA PHE A 480 5.16 -0.21 16.38
C PHE A 480 4.30 -1.28 17.04
N THR A 481 4.58 -1.57 18.31
CA THR A 481 3.79 -2.48 19.13
C THR A 481 3.25 -1.72 20.32
N TYR A 482 1.94 -1.59 20.38
CA TYR A 482 1.25 -1.11 21.57
C TYR A 482 0.57 -2.27 22.30
N ASP A 483 0.97 -2.50 23.55
CA ASP A 483 0.43 -3.51 24.44
C ASP A 483 -0.69 -2.93 25.30
N PHE A 484 -1.93 -3.35 25.01
CA PHE A 484 -3.14 -2.90 25.68
C PHE A 484 -4.05 -4.10 25.92
N ASP A 485 -4.81 -4.07 27.02
CA ASP A 485 -5.75 -5.15 27.36
C ASP A 485 -7.05 -5.07 26.57
N ARG A 486 -7.59 -3.86 26.43
CA ARG A 486 -8.83 -3.60 25.69
C ARG A 486 -8.61 -2.51 24.65
N PHE A 487 -9.08 -2.76 23.43
CA PHE A 487 -9.03 -1.75 22.39
C PHE A 487 -9.87 -0.53 22.78
N ASN A 488 -9.24 0.65 22.72
CA ASN A 488 -9.87 1.95 22.91
C ASN A 488 -9.35 2.90 21.81
N ALA A 489 -10.24 3.33 20.92
CA ALA A 489 -9.87 4.18 19.80
C ALA A 489 -9.30 5.54 20.27
N ALA A 490 -9.90 6.16 21.29
CA ALA A 490 -9.44 7.44 21.84
C ALA A 490 -8.04 7.38 22.47
N ASP A 491 -7.60 6.19 22.88
CA ASP A 491 -6.27 5.97 23.44
C ASP A 491 -5.20 5.68 22.35
N ILE A 492 -5.63 5.09 21.22
CA ILE A 492 -4.76 4.67 20.13
C ILE A 492 -4.56 5.78 19.08
N LEU A 493 -5.64 6.49 18.71
CA LEU A 493 -5.61 7.52 17.66
C LEU A 493 -4.57 8.63 17.93
N PRO A 494 -4.36 9.13 19.17
CA PRO A 494 -3.29 10.10 19.45
C PRO A 494 -1.87 9.58 19.20
N LEU A 495 -1.66 8.25 19.21
CA LEU A 495 -0.34 7.65 19.05
C LEU A 495 0.20 7.77 17.63
N PHE A 496 -0.70 7.90 16.63
CA PHE A 496 -0.33 8.07 15.23
C PHE A 496 0.52 9.31 15.03
N LYS A 497 0.04 10.48 15.46
CA LYS A 497 0.82 11.71 15.43
C LYS A 497 2.02 11.68 16.37
N LYS A 498 1.83 11.20 17.61
CA LYS A 498 2.89 11.20 18.64
C LYS A 498 4.16 10.51 18.14
N TYR A 499 4.01 9.37 17.47
CA TYR A 499 5.14 8.58 17.01
C TYR A 499 5.42 8.69 15.52
N GLY A 500 4.54 9.32 14.74
CA GLY A 500 4.67 9.40 13.28
C GLY A 500 4.50 8.05 12.61
N VAL A 501 3.43 7.33 12.97
CA VAL A 501 3.05 6.06 12.30
C VAL A 501 2.75 6.37 10.83
N THR A 502 3.45 5.69 9.91
CA THR A 502 3.31 5.94 8.47
C THR A 502 2.42 4.94 7.77
N THR A 503 2.35 3.71 8.28
CA THR A 503 1.50 2.66 7.70
C THR A 503 0.79 1.89 8.80
N PHE A 504 -0.46 1.52 8.53
CA PHE A 504 -1.36 0.98 9.54
C PHE A 504 -2.13 -0.23 9.03
N CYS A 505 -2.27 -1.27 9.85
CA CYS A 505 -3.11 -2.42 9.56
C CYS A 505 -3.97 -2.78 10.77
N ALA A 506 -5.27 -2.97 10.55
CA ALA A 506 -6.19 -3.45 11.58
C ALA A 506 -7.33 -4.25 10.94
N PRO A 507 -8.00 -5.14 11.69
CA PRO A 507 -9.17 -5.82 11.16
C PRO A 507 -10.38 -4.86 11.06
N PRO A 508 -11.38 -5.17 10.23
CA PRO A 508 -12.61 -4.39 10.07
C PRO A 508 -13.29 -3.98 11.38
N THR A 509 -13.31 -4.86 12.38
CA THR A 509 -13.85 -4.56 13.71
C THR A 509 -13.23 -3.31 14.33
N MET A 510 -11.91 -3.13 14.21
CA MET A 510 -11.22 -1.99 14.83
C MET A 510 -11.48 -0.70 14.07
N TYR A 511 -11.53 -0.77 12.74
CA TYR A 511 -11.96 0.36 11.91
C TYR A 511 -13.39 0.81 12.26
N ARG A 512 -14.34 -0.13 12.44
CA ARG A 512 -15.70 0.15 12.91
C ARG A 512 -15.74 0.82 14.29
N MET A 513 -14.78 0.53 15.15
CA MET A 513 -14.67 1.18 16.46
C MET A 513 -14.03 2.57 16.35
N MET A 514 -13.06 2.76 15.46
CA MET A 514 -12.42 4.06 15.24
C MET A 514 -13.38 5.09 14.65
N ILE A 515 -14.20 4.73 13.66
CA ILE A 515 -15.17 5.66 13.04
C ILE A 515 -16.30 6.12 14.00
N LYS A 516 -16.42 5.51 15.18
CA LYS A 516 -17.34 5.98 16.22
C LYS A 516 -16.77 7.15 17.02
N GLU A 517 -15.47 7.37 16.95
CA GLU A 517 -14.83 8.56 17.48
C GLU A 517 -14.97 9.72 16.49
N ASP A 518 -14.88 10.94 17.01
CA ASP A 518 -14.77 12.14 16.19
C ASP A 518 -13.34 12.26 15.65
N LEU A 519 -13.10 11.67 14.47
CA LEU A 519 -11.77 11.59 13.86
C LEU A 519 -11.13 12.97 13.58
N SER A 520 -11.94 14.04 13.45
CA SER A 520 -11.44 15.40 13.25
C SER A 520 -10.58 15.93 14.41
N LYS A 521 -10.67 15.31 15.59
CA LYS A 521 -9.86 15.64 16.78
C LYS A 521 -8.45 15.06 16.75
N TYR A 522 -8.16 14.16 15.82
CA TYR A 522 -6.90 13.42 15.78
C TYR A 522 -6.14 13.75 14.49
N ASP A 523 -4.83 13.95 14.63
CA ASP A 523 -3.96 14.18 13.48
C ASP A 523 -3.45 12.82 12.95
N LEU A 524 -4.00 12.41 11.80
CA LEU A 524 -3.61 11.19 11.09
C LEU A 524 -2.75 11.46 9.85
N SER A 525 -2.27 12.70 9.66
CA SER A 525 -1.51 13.13 8.47
C SER A 525 -0.19 12.39 8.26
N SER A 526 0.33 11.71 9.30
CA SER A 526 1.53 10.88 9.16
C SER A 526 1.25 9.57 8.39
N VAL A 527 0.00 9.09 8.39
CA VAL A 527 -0.39 7.83 7.78
C VAL A 527 -0.47 8.02 6.27
N GLN A 528 0.20 7.14 5.55
CA GLN A 528 0.30 7.14 4.09
C GLN A 528 -0.40 5.92 3.49
N LYS A 529 -0.51 4.83 4.26
CA LYS A 529 -1.21 3.62 3.84
C LYS A 529 -1.95 2.97 5.00
N ALA A 530 -3.18 2.56 4.74
CA ALA A 530 -3.99 1.77 5.64
C ALA A 530 -4.37 0.45 4.97
N THR A 531 -4.35 -0.66 5.70
CA THR A 531 -4.76 -1.97 5.20
C THR A 531 -5.67 -2.70 6.18
N THR A 532 -6.40 -3.70 5.68
CA THR A 532 -7.38 -4.47 6.45
C THR A 532 -7.48 -5.91 5.96
N ALA A 533 -7.72 -6.86 6.86
CA ALA A 533 -7.99 -8.26 6.52
C ALA A 533 -8.65 -9.00 7.69
N GLY A 534 -9.13 -10.20 7.42
CA GLY A 534 -9.59 -11.19 8.40
C GLY A 534 -11.11 -11.20 8.63
N GLU A 535 -11.83 -10.21 8.14
CA GLU A 535 -13.29 -10.17 8.08
C GLU A 535 -13.69 -9.45 6.80
N ALA A 536 -14.91 -9.68 6.30
CA ALA A 536 -15.48 -8.84 5.25
C ALA A 536 -15.66 -7.40 5.78
N LEU A 537 -15.14 -6.42 5.06
CA LEU A 537 -15.31 -5.02 5.42
C LEU A 537 -16.50 -4.40 4.68
N ASN A 538 -17.44 -3.84 5.43
CA ASN A 538 -18.58 -3.12 4.87
C ASN A 538 -18.08 -1.88 4.08
N PRO A 539 -18.45 -1.71 2.79
CA PRO A 539 -18.10 -0.55 1.96
C PRO A 539 -18.37 0.81 2.61
N GLU A 540 -19.36 0.89 3.50
CA GLU A 540 -19.68 2.12 4.22
C GLU A 540 -18.59 2.54 5.22
N VAL A 541 -17.91 1.57 5.84
CA VAL A 541 -16.79 1.86 6.76
C VAL A 541 -15.61 2.45 5.98
N PHE A 542 -15.32 1.93 4.77
CA PHE A 542 -14.30 2.48 3.89
C PHE A 542 -14.59 3.94 3.54
N ARG A 543 -15.81 4.22 3.05
CA ARG A 543 -16.21 5.58 2.65
C ARG A 543 -16.11 6.57 3.81
N GLN A 544 -16.47 6.16 5.02
CA GLN A 544 -16.37 7.05 6.19
C GLN A 544 -14.92 7.33 6.56
N ILE A 545 -14.04 6.33 6.53
CA ILE A 545 -12.60 6.52 6.80
C ILE A 545 -12.00 7.44 5.75
N GLU A 546 -12.25 7.15 4.47
CA GLU A 546 -11.77 7.95 3.35
C GLU A 546 -12.28 9.40 3.44
N ALA A 547 -13.58 9.61 3.67
CA ALA A 547 -14.14 10.95 3.82
C ALA A 547 -13.59 11.73 5.02
N MET A 548 -13.25 11.04 6.12
CA MET A 548 -12.75 11.68 7.34
C MET A 548 -11.23 11.89 7.35
N THR A 549 -10.47 11.09 6.59
CA THR A 549 -9.01 11.03 6.72
C THR A 549 -8.25 11.15 5.40
N GLY A 550 -8.93 11.00 4.26
CA GLY A 550 -8.32 10.85 2.93
C GLY A 550 -7.61 9.51 2.73
N LEU A 551 -7.67 8.58 3.70
CA LEU A 551 -6.98 7.30 3.64
C LEU A 551 -7.83 6.26 2.94
N GLU A 552 -7.32 5.75 1.83
CA GLU A 552 -7.84 4.55 1.19
C GLU A 552 -7.35 3.32 1.99
N VAL A 553 -8.28 2.55 2.54
CA VAL A 553 -7.95 1.29 3.22
C VAL A 553 -7.90 0.18 2.17
N MET A 554 -6.78 -0.54 2.09
CA MET A 554 -6.60 -1.63 1.12
C MET A 554 -6.88 -2.98 1.75
N GLU A 555 -7.88 -3.68 1.24
CA GLU A 555 -8.21 -5.05 1.65
C GLU A 555 -7.21 -6.06 1.09
N GLY A 556 -7.01 -7.13 1.85
CA GLY A 556 -6.21 -8.27 1.45
C GLY A 556 -6.69 -9.54 2.15
N PHE A 557 -6.37 -10.67 1.55
CA PHE A 557 -6.83 -11.99 1.95
C PHE A 557 -5.68 -12.99 2.00
N GLY A 558 -5.85 -13.95 2.90
CA GLY A 558 -5.04 -15.15 3.06
C GLY A 558 -5.38 -15.82 4.37
N GLN A 559 -4.75 -16.94 4.66
CA GLN A 559 -5.10 -17.82 5.77
C GLN A 559 -3.91 -18.07 6.70
N THR A 560 -4.13 -18.85 7.76
CA THR A 560 -3.05 -19.24 8.67
C THR A 560 -1.99 -20.07 7.95
N GLU A 561 -2.42 -20.83 6.95
CA GLU A 561 -1.66 -21.72 6.09
C GLU A 561 -0.86 -20.98 5.00
N THR A 562 -1.09 -19.68 4.79
CA THR A 562 -0.47 -18.88 3.73
C THR A 562 0.13 -17.56 4.24
N THR A 563 0.66 -16.75 3.32
CA THR A 563 0.80 -15.29 3.49
C THR A 563 -0.30 -14.56 2.72
N LEU A 564 -0.11 -13.28 2.35
CA LEU A 564 -1.06 -12.57 1.50
C LEU A 564 -1.15 -13.29 0.14
N THR A 565 -2.33 -13.77 -0.22
CA THR A 565 -2.57 -14.51 -1.48
C THR A 565 -3.32 -13.65 -2.50
N ILE A 566 -4.26 -12.83 -2.04
CA ILE A 566 -5.03 -11.88 -2.84
C ILE A 566 -4.97 -10.53 -2.13
N GLY A 567 -4.75 -9.43 -2.85
CA GLY A 567 -4.66 -8.12 -2.23
C GLY A 567 -4.80 -6.95 -3.18
N ASN A 568 -5.22 -5.80 -2.64
CA ASN A 568 -5.15 -4.51 -3.32
C ASN A 568 -3.74 -3.92 -3.13
N LEU A 569 -2.82 -4.27 -4.04
CA LEU A 569 -1.42 -3.85 -3.99
C LEU A 569 -1.23 -2.42 -4.49
N THR A 570 -0.20 -1.74 -3.97
CA THR A 570 0.19 -0.43 -4.48
C THR A 570 0.67 -0.50 -5.93
N GLY A 571 0.44 0.56 -6.71
CA GLY A 571 0.74 0.59 -8.15
C GLY A 571 -0.35 -0.07 -9.01
N SER A 572 -1.23 -0.88 -8.42
CA SER A 572 -2.38 -1.50 -9.09
C SER A 572 -3.68 -0.73 -8.86
N THR A 573 -4.67 -0.98 -9.71
CA THR A 573 -6.06 -0.54 -9.46
C THR A 573 -6.68 -1.33 -8.30
N TYR A 574 -7.66 -0.73 -7.61
CA TYR A 574 -8.40 -1.37 -6.53
C TYR A 574 -9.91 -1.16 -6.71
N LYS A 575 -10.73 -2.04 -6.10
CA LYS A 575 -12.19 -1.91 -6.06
C LYS A 575 -12.70 -2.01 -4.62
N LEU A 576 -13.52 -1.04 -4.20
CA LEU A 576 -14.11 -1.05 -2.86
C LEU A 576 -15.01 -2.29 -2.65
N GLY A 577 -14.73 -3.03 -1.58
CA GLY A 577 -15.42 -4.27 -1.24
C GLY A 577 -14.84 -5.52 -1.91
N SER A 578 -13.83 -5.39 -2.78
CA SER A 578 -13.08 -6.52 -3.31
C SER A 578 -11.82 -6.77 -2.49
N MET A 579 -11.50 -8.06 -2.29
CA MET A 579 -10.24 -8.49 -1.68
C MET A 579 -9.01 -8.14 -2.55
N GLY A 580 -9.22 -7.79 -3.82
CA GLY A 580 -8.17 -7.41 -4.77
C GLY A 580 -7.91 -8.49 -5.82
N LYS A 581 -6.66 -8.58 -6.26
CA LYS A 581 -6.20 -9.57 -7.25
C LYS A 581 -5.18 -10.53 -6.64
N PRO A 582 -5.00 -11.74 -7.20
CA PRO A 582 -3.93 -12.63 -6.79
C PRO A 582 -2.58 -11.92 -6.79
N VAL A 583 -1.80 -12.11 -5.73
CA VAL A 583 -0.45 -11.55 -5.69
C VAL A 583 0.50 -12.42 -6.54
N PRO A 584 1.54 -11.85 -7.17
CA PRO A 584 2.41 -12.61 -8.08
C PRO A 584 3.17 -13.81 -7.48
N ALA A 585 3.25 -13.95 -6.15
CA ALA A 585 3.84 -15.13 -5.52
C ALA A 585 2.93 -16.37 -5.51
N TYR A 586 1.62 -16.21 -5.74
CA TYR A 586 0.65 -17.30 -5.67
C TYR A 586 -0.07 -17.46 -7.00
N ASP A 587 -0.05 -18.66 -7.56
CA ASP A 587 -0.89 -19.04 -8.71
C ASP A 587 -2.28 -19.41 -8.17
N ILE A 588 -3.17 -18.41 -8.10
CA ILE A 588 -4.52 -18.54 -7.55
C ILE A 588 -5.52 -18.84 -8.66
N ASP A 589 -6.42 -19.78 -8.41
CA ASP A 589 -7.54 -20.11 -9.28
C ASP A 589 -8.85 -20.24 -8.49
N LEU A 590 -9.98 -20.23 -9.20
CA LEU A 590 -11.29 -20.56 -8.65
C LEU A 590 -11.78 -21.86 -9.28
N VAL A 591 -12.10 -22.87 -8.47
CA VAL A 591 -12.51 -24.19 -8.99
C VAL A 591 -13.88 -24.63 -8.49
N ASP A 592 -14.55 -25.47 -9.28
CA ASP A 592 -15.76 -26.17 -8.88
C ASP A 592 -15.46 -27.40 -7.99
N ALA A 593 -16.51 -28.13 -7.62
CA ALA A 593 -16.40 -29.32 -6.76
C ALA A 593 -15.62 -30.48 -7.42
N ASP A 594 -15.46 -30.47 -8.74
CA ASP A 594 -14.69 -31.46 -9.51
C ASP A 594 -13.24 -30.98 -9.76
N GLY A 595 -12.85 -29.80 -9.24
CA GLY A 595 -11.52 -29.22 -9.39
C GLY A 595 -11.28 -28.48 -10.71
N ASN A 596 -12.33 -28.24 -11.51
CA ASN A 596 -12.22 -27.53 -12.78
C ASN A 596 -12.35 -26.01 -12.57
N PRO A 597 -11.57 -25.18 -13.30
CA PRO A 597 -11.70 -23.73 -13.22
C PRO A 597 -13.12 -23.24 -13.55
N VAL A 598 -13.66 -22.32 -12.75
CA VAL A 598 -14.97 -21.70 -13.01
C VAL A 598 -14.86 -20.45 -13.90
N PRO A 599 -15.88 -20.15 -14.72
CA PRO A 599 -15.94 -18.91 -15.51
C PRO A 599 -15.97 -17.63 -14.66
N ILE A 600 -15.67 -16.50 -15.30
CA ILE A 600 -15.87 -15.16 -14.72
C ILE A 600 -17.33 -14.99 -14.30
N GLY A 601 -17.56 -14.44 -13.10
CA GLY A 601 -18.88 -14.22 -12.52
C GLY A 601 -19.48 -15.43 -11.79
N GLU A 602 -18.85 -16.61 -11.87
CA GLU A 602 -19.29 -17.80 -11.13
C GLU A 602 -18.52 -17.96 -9.82
N THR A 603 -19.20 -18.47 -8.79
CA THR A 603 -18.60 -18.77 -7.50
C THR A 603 -17.86 -20.11 -7.56
N GLY A 604 -16.63 -20.12 -7.09
CA GLY A 604 -15.83 -21.33 -6.90
C GLY A 604 -14.97 -21.24 -5.64
N GLU A 605 -14.29 -22.35 -5.32
CA GLU A 605 -13.33 -22.39 -4.23
C GLU A 605 -12.01 -21.71 -4.65
N VAL A 606 -11.48 -20.85 -3.79
CA VAL A 606 -10.13 -20.30 -3.94
C VAL A 606 -9.12 -21.42 -3.70
N VAL A 607 -8.28 -21.70 -4.70
CA VAL A 607 -7.19 -22.66 -4.60
C VAL A 607 -5.85 -22.04 -4.93
N VAL A 608 -4.79 -22.56 -4.34
CA VAL A 608 -3.41 -22.29 -4.75
C VAL A 608 -2.95 -23.45 -5.63
N ARG A 609 -2.63 -23.19 -6.89
CA ARG A 609 -1.99 -24.16 -7.80
C ARG A 609 -0.55 -24.38 -7.34
N THR A 610 -0.19 -25.65 -7.19
CA THR A 610 1.12 -26.10 -6.66
C THR A 610 1.80 -27.11 -7.58
N ASP A 611 1.18 -27.45 -8.71
CA ASP A 611 1.69 -28.32 -9.77
C ASP A 611 2.96 -27.78 -10.44
N LYS A 612 3.09 -26.45 -10.51
CA LYS A 612 4.28 -25.76 -11.05
C LYS A 612 5.36 -25.48 -10.00
N GLY A 613 5.05 -25.69 -8.73
CA GLY A 613 5.94 -25.38 -7.61
C GLY A 613 5.17 -24.90 -6.38
N VAL A 614 5.74 -25.14 -5.21
CA VAL A 614 5.17 -24.69 -3.93
C VAL A 614 5.67 -23.27 -3.65
N PRO A 615 4.77 -22.27 -3.49
CA PRO A 615 5.20 -20.91 -3.28
C PRO A 615 5.76 -20.69 -1.86
N CYS A 616 6.79 -19.84 -1.74
CA CYS A 616 7.26 -19.34 -0.45
C CYS A 616 6.10 -18.69 0.32
N GLY A 617 5.87 -19.15 1.56
CA GLY A 617 4.79 -18.64 2.40
C GLY A 617 3.60 -19.60 2.56
N LEU A 618 3.46 -20.60 1.68
CA LEU A 618 2.54 -21.73 1.92
C LEU A 618 3.15 -22.67 2.97
N PHE A 619 2.30 -23.17 3.87
CA PHE A 619 2.67 -24.11 4.93
C PHE A 619 3.24 -25.44 4.39
N LEU A 620 3.86 -26.24 5.27
CA LEU A 620 4.35 -27.59 5.02
C LEU A 620 3.25 -28.67 5.11
N GLY A 621 2.05 -28.30 5.55
CA GLY A 621 0.97 -29.21 5.89
C GLY A 621 0.53 -29.09 7.36
N TYR A 622 -0.43 -29.93 7.74
CA TYR A 622 -0.90 -30.03 9.12
C TYR A 622 -0.03 -31.02 9.91
N TYR A 623 0.64 -30.51 10.95
CA TYR A 623 1.56 -31.29 11.76
C TYR A 623 0.85 -32.49 12.40
N ARG A 624 1.41 -33.70 12.20
CA ARG A 624 0.86 -34.99 12.68
C ARG A 624 -0.56 -35.31 12.18
N ASP A 625 -0.98 -34.68 11.08
CA ASP A 625 -2.29 -34.90 10.48
C ASP A 625 -2.16 -34.97 8.95
N GLU A 626 -1.52 -36.05 8.48
CA GLU A 626 -1.26 -36.28 7.06
C GLU A 626 -2.56 -36.46 6.27
N GLU A 627 -3.59 -37.05 6.88
CA GLU A 627 -4.90 -37.23 6.25
C GLU A 627 -5.54 -35.88 5.94
N ARG A 628 -5.65 -34.97 6.93
CA ARG A 628 -6.16 -33.61 6.64
C ARG A 628 -5.28 -32.83 5.69
N THR A 629 -3.97 -33.11 5.67
CA THR A 629 -3.07 -32.48 4.72
C THR A 629 -3.40 -32.93 3.30
N LYS A 630 -3.60 -34.23 3.08
CA LYS A 630 -4.03 -34.77 1.78
C LYS A 630 -5.45 -34.34 1.40
N GLU A 631 -6.35 -34.19 2.37
CA GLU A 631 -7.70 -33.65 2.12
C GLU A 631 -7.67 -32.18 1.66
N ALA A 632 -6.78 -31.37 2.22
CA ALA A 632 -6.66 -29.96 1.83
C ALA A 632 -5.64 -29.72 0.71
N TRP A 633 -4.79 -30.70 0.39
CA TRP A 633 -3.73 -30.54 -0.60
C TRP A 633 -3.57 -31.82 -1.41
N HIS A 634 -4.24 -31.85 -2.56
CA HIS A 634 -4.25 -32.97 -3.50
C HIS A 634 -4.35 -32.45 -4.94
N ASP A 635 -4.13 -33.33 -5.91
CA ASP A 635 -4.28 -33.04 -7.35
C ASP A 635 -3.56 -31.77 -7.83
N GLY A 636 -2.41 -31.46 -7.21
CA GLY A 636 -1.60 -30.29 -7.53
C GLY A 636 -2.19 -28.96 -7.03
N MET A 637 -3.16 -28.99 -6.10
CA MET A 637 -3.83 -27.81 -5.55
C MET A 637 -3.87 -27.85 -4.03
N TYR A 638 -3.60 -26.70 -3.40
CA TYR A 638 -4.01 -26.47 -2.02
C TYR A 638 -5.38 -25.78 -1.99
N HIS A 639 -6.33 -26.46 -1.36
CA HIS A 639 -7.72 -26.08 -1.16
C HIS A 639 -7.85 -25.22 0.11
N THR A 640 -8.23 -23.96 -0.07
CA THR A 640 -8.36 -23.01 1.06
C THR A 640 -9.66 -23.25 1.84
N GLY A 641 -10.67 -23.83 1.20
CA GLY A 641 -12.04 -23.93 1.70
C GLY A 641 -12.85 -22.63 1.60
N ASP A 642 -12.26 -21.52 1.17
CA ASP A 642 -12.95 -20.24 0.99
C ASP A 642 -13.56 -20.12 -0.40
N GLN A 643 -14.79 -19.59 -0.47
CA GLN A 643 -15.51 -19.38 -1.73
C GLN A 643 -15.37 -17.92 -2.16
N ALA A 644 -15.16 -17.69 -3.45
CA ALA A 644 -15.13 -16.37 -4.04
C ALA A 644 -15.66 -16.42 -5.48
N TRP A 645 -15.92 -15.26 -6.06
CA TRP A 645 -16.12 -15.11 -7.50
C TRP A 645 -15.17 -14.05 -8.06
N LYS A 646 -14.84 -14.17 -9.35
CA LYS A 646 -13.93 -13.28 -10.05
C LYS A 646 -14.70 -12.43 -11.05
N ASP A 647 -14.49 -11.12 -11.05
CA ASP A 647 -15.09 -10.21 -12.04
C ASP A 647 -14.29 -10.12 -13.34
N GLU A 648 -14.83 -9.39 -14.33
CA GLU A 648 -14.24 -9.24 -15.68
C GLU A 648 -12.87 -8.54 -15.67
N ASP A 649 -12.58 -7.75 -14.62
CA ASP A 649 -11.31 -7.04 -14.44
C ASP A 649 -10.31 -7.87 -13.61
N GLY A 650 -10.69 -9.08 -13.21
CA GLY A 650 -9.87 -10.03 -12.46
C GLY A 650 -9.86 -9.83 -10.94
N PHE A 651 -10.80 -9.05 -10.38
CA PHE A 651 -10.94 -8.84 -8.94
C PHE A 651 -11.77 -9.94 -8.26
N TYR A 652 -11.38 -10.30 -7.04
CA TYR A 652 -12.00 -11.36 -6.24
C TYR A 652 -12.89 -10.75 -5.14
N TRP A 653 -14.04 -11.37 -4.90
CA TRP A 653 -15.11 -10.85 -4.04
C TRP A 653 -15.65 -11.89 -3.06
#